data_AF-A0A453MA96-F1
#
_entry.id   AF-A0A453MA96-F1
#
_cell.length_a   1.000
_cell.length_b   1.000
_cell.length_c   1.000
_cell.angle_alpha   90.00
_cell.angle_beta   90.00
_cell.angle_gamma   90.00
#
_symmetry.space_group_name_H-M   'P 1'
#
loop_
_entity.id
_entity.type
_entity.pdbx_description
1 polymer ?
#
loop_
_entity_poly.entity_id
_entity_poly.type
_entity_poly.pdbx_seq_one_letter_code
_entity_poly.pdbx_strand_id
1 'polypeptide(L)'
;MGRQASAARNDLEHMLSDEKEQPKALPLSLLEDITDGFSENLQIGRGGFAVVYKGVLENGTIAVKKLFERLDIPDNKFNEEIRCLMKVKHKNIVRFLGYCANTQGEIVDHAGGVVMADVRQRLLCFEYVPKGSLDEYIKDASNGHDWIKTYAIINGICEGLHYLHQNRILHLDLKPANILLDGNMMPKITDFGLSRCFDEKQTEAITKNMAGTLGYIAPEFHSGGDIYTITKKSDIYSLGVIIIEMLTGKKWYPAYPDVDKVLESWMNKLGKSQRVTQLKQIRLCIELGIECTDGNQANRPDTPDIINRLGETENARIMTGVSSLTVPQVQRALEKLEDATKNLLPRRDIVHLMNDSAEKNVTHWQGAAKNLRAAQECLNDNHHIVAVESGPSISVEDCNLREAQECHNHNLHISAVESSPSMSVEDRNLQEALKLIKDDLVGVIGIWGPGGVGKTHLLNNIKNSLDGNTTFNYVVQVTISRGCSVEKIQTDIAQQLNLDEFRKDSDVQFRCRIIYDFLKKRSFLILVDDLWDQIDLQAVGIPYPLGIENQLRRKVVLTTRSRKVCGQMEVRKNIKVVCLQEDEAWQLFKEKVGHETFSYNPRIEDLGKELVKEMKGLPLALVTIGKTMYAKTDTAKWEYAIEYMKQSWYVKDDPLDMERVVFRQVKFSFDSLRNNILRKCFLTCALWPEDQKIPREMLARCWIGLGLVDEPEIKSSYITAYNLMGELSAACLLEEDHGIIMYNEYLEMHDYVKMHDVVRDMALWIACGCGKNNSKWFVRAGVGWDEKFSIPWSQVERVSLMMNMLSELPPVDSNPCHMRMLCLGNNFLSRLQYHEIRKFTSLTYLDLSFSQLHRIPEELCSLANLEHLDLSGNSDIEVVPHCFGGLIKLKFLYLEETRIQMLPKGVISKLQALLVIDIRTLRPVSEGIRMLLELGTLPNLKAVGIHVGCAVLREGADLPIRYLILEDHETRALNLSDILSHNFARRTLYELTIHMANLDQIIIRQELALPSCCFGALNQLQLSEFDNLREITWMETCPASLFPKLTCLFVEYWQELEHLSWAMYLPCLEQLNIFNCNAMQQPFVMHHGDNKFGEQDSSKTFPCLKYLRFSWCSSLVSIGDPDVTFPFLERLEFEHCAELKSLPFNMDNLPGNLQFVQIDVKSWERMKGELEEGVKSFLEPKLKLYGVL
;
A
#
# COMPACT_ATOMS: atom_id res chain seq x y z
N MET A 1 44.64 -16.66 25.48
CA MET A 1 43.87 -16.77 24.21
C MET A 1 44.75 -17.08 22.99
N GLY A 2 45.96 -16.53 22.84
CA GLY A 2 46.79 -16.73 21.62
C GLY A 2 47.21 -18.17 21.24
N ARG A 3 47.34 -19.12 22.18
CA ARG A 3 47.69 -20.52 21.85
C ARG A 3 46.54 -21.32 21.21
N GLN A 4 45.28 -21.01 21.53
CA GLN A 4 44.11 -21.72 21.00
C GLN A 4 43.76 -21.28 19.57
N ALA A 5 43.90 -19.98 19.26
CA ALA A 5 43.67 -19.45 17.91
C ALA A 5 44.71 -19.97 16.91
N SER A 6 45.99 -20.06 17.31
CA SER A 6 47.06 -20.63 16.48
C SER A 6 46.87 -22.12 16.20
N ALA A 7 46.43 -22.91 17.18
CA ALA A 7 46.11 -24.33 16.95
C ALA A 7 44.91 -24.51 16.01
N ALA A 8 43.82 -23.74 16.22
CA ALA A 8 42.65 -23.80 15.35
C ALA A 8 42.94 -23.31 13.91
N ARG A 9 43.86 -22.36 13.75
CA ARG A 9 44.35 -21.95 12.43
C ARG A 9 45.06 -23.09 11.73
N ASN A 10 46.02 -23.74 12.39
CA ASN A 10 46.71 -24.91 11.84
C ASN A 10 45.74 -26.05 11.49
N ASP A 11 44.71 -26.28 12.32
CA ASP A 11 43.67 -27.28 12.04
C ASP A 11 42.87 -26.90 10.79
N LEU A 12 42.48 -25.63 10.63
CA LEU A 12 41.75 -25.16 9.45
C LEU A 12 42.61 -25.21 8.17
N GLU A 13 43.89 -24.88 8.28
CA GLU A 13 44.87 -24.99 7.21
C GLU A 13 45.12 -26.46 6.81
N HIS A 14 45.20 -27.35 7.79
CA HIS A 14 45.30 -28.79 7.55
C HIS A 14 44.02 -29.34 6.90
N MET A 15 42.83 -28.92 7.40
CA MET A 15 41.55 -29.24 6.76
C MET A 15 41.49 -28.71 5.33
N LEU A 16 42.07 -27.54 5.03
CA LEU A 16 42.11 -27.01 3.67
C LEU A 16 42.99 -27.86 2.73
N SER A 17 44.09 -28.42 3.25
CA SER A 17 45.12 -29.14 2.47
C SER A 17 44.87 -30.64 2.34
N ASP A 18 44.37 -31.30 3.40
CA ASP A 18 44.06 -32.72 3.40
C ASP A 18 42.56 -32.92 3.25
N GLU A 19 42.16 -33.41 2.07
CA GLU A 19 40.77 -33.72 1.80
C GLU A 19 40.20 -34.75 2.77
N LYS A 20 41.00 -35.60 3.44
CA LYS A 20 40.52 -36.66 4.35
C LYS A 20 40.00 -36.16 5.70
N GLU A 21 40.39 -34.96 6.13
CA GLU A 21 39.95 -34.40 7.41
C GLU A 21 38.44 -34.16 7.46
N GLN A 22 37.89 -34.25 8.67
CA GLN A 22 36.49 -33.99 8.97
C GLN A 22 36.27 -32.54 9.39
N PRO A 23 35.13 -31.91 9.05
CA PRO A 23 34.82 -30.57 9.52
C PRO A 23 34.73 -30.48 11.04
N LYS A 24 35.22 -29.39 11.63
CA LYS A 24 35.26 -29.18 13.09
C LYS A 24 34.63 -27.85 13.50
N ALA A 25 34.36 -27.71 14.79
CA ALA A 25 33.99 -26.42 15.36
C ALA A 25 35.20 -25.48 15.35
N LEU A 26 35.00 -24.27 14.84
CA LEU A 26 36.02 -23.23 14.69
C LEU A 26 35.72 -22.07 15.66
N PRO A 27 36.73 -21.51 16.33
CA PRO A 27 36.53 -20.38 17.23
C PRO A 27 36.22 -19.11 16.44
N LEU A 28 35.28 -18.30 16.93
CA LEU A 28 34.88 -17.03 16.29
C LEU A 28 36.08 -16.11 16.02
N SER A 29 36.99 -16.01 16.99
CA SER A 29 38.18 -15.16 16.88
C SER A 29 39.09 -15.52 15.70
N LEU A 30 39.13 -16.80 15.30
CA LEU A 30 39.88 -17.21 14.11
C LEU A 30 39.18 -16.72 12.84
N LEU A 31 37.85 -16.84 12.79
CA LEU A 31 37.07 -16.43 11.63
C LEU A 31 37.07 -14.91 11.47
N GLU A 32 37.05 -14.16 12.57
CA GLU A 32 37.25 -12.71 12.59
C GLU A 32 38.64 -12.34 12.05
N ASP A 33 39.71 -12.98 12.53
CA ASP A 33 41.09 -12.71 12.11
C ASP A 33 41.29 -12.92 10.60
N ILE A 34 40.88 -14.07 10.07
CA ILE A 34 41.09 -14.41 8.65
C ILE A 34 40.18 -13.64 7.70
N THR A 35 39.14 -12.97 8.21
CA THR A 35 38.22 -12.13 7.43
C THR A 35 38.38 -10.63 7.73
N ASP A 36 39.46 -10.24 8.42
CA ASP A 36 39.73 -8.84 8.80
C ASP A 36 38.53 -8.18 9.51
N GLY A 37 37.99 -8.86 10.53
CA GLY A 37 36.81 -8.41 11.27
C GLY A 37 35.52 -8.41 10.46
N PHE A 38 35.39 -9.34 9.49
CA PHE A 38 34.30 -9.37 8.51
C PHE A 38 34.22 -8.09 7.65
N SER A 39 35.38 -7.62 7.19
CA SER A 39 35.54 -6.44 6.34
C SER A 39 34.70 -6.53 5.06
N GLU A 40 34.04 -5.42 4.70
CA GLU A 40 33.26 -5.33 3.45
C GLU A 40 34.13 -5.56 2.20
N ASN A 41 35.43 -5.27 2.27
CA ASN A 41 36.39 -5.50 1.19
C ASN A 41 36.61 -6.99 0.88
N LEU A 42 36.34 -7.87 1.86
CA LEU A 42 36.42 -9.31 1.72
C LEU A 42 35.05 -9.95 1.46
N GLN A 43 33.97 -9.16 1.33
CA GLN A 43 32.67 -9.70 0.99
C GLN A 43 32.64 -10.20 -0.46
N ILE A 44 32.29 -11.47 -0.65
CA ILE A 44 32.21 -12.13 -1.96
C ILE A 44 30.78 -12.47 -2.38
N GLY A 45 29.81 -12.38 -1.47
CA GLY A 45 28.41 -12.58 -1.78
C GLY A 45 27.50 -12.18 -0.63
N ARG A 46 26.28 -11.75 -0.94
CA ARG A 46 25.25 -11.43 0.07
C ARG A 46 23.92 -12.02 -0.36
N GLY A 47 23.39 -12.94 0.43
CA GLY A 47 22.08 -13.55 0.24
C GLY A 47 21.03 -12.97 1.20
N GLY A 48 19.81 -13.51 1.15
CA GLY A 48 18.69 -13.09 2.02
C GLY A 48 18.86 -13.46 3.50
N PHE A 49 19.74 -14.42 3.82
CA PHE A 49 19.91 -14.94 5.19
C PHE A 49 21.36 -14.86 5.71
N ALA A 50 22.32 -14.51 4.85
CA ALA A 50 23.74 -14.54 5.19
C ALA A 50 24.58 -13.61 4.30
N VAL A 51 25.75 -13.24 4.80
CA VAL A 51 26.85 -12.63 4.04
C VAL A 51 27.99 -13.63 3.94
N VAL A 52 28.64 -13.73 2.79
CA VAL A 52 29.79 -14.60 2.56
C VAL A 52 31.03 -13.74 2.40
N TYR A 53 32.03 -14.01 3.22
CA TYR A 53 33.32 -13.35 3.25
C TYR A 53 34.42 -14.29 2.75
N LYS A 54 35.43 -13.72 2.12
CA LYS A 54 36.67 -14.39 1.75
C LYS A 54 37.59 -14.43 2.96
N GLY A 55 37.95 -15.61 3.43
CA GLY A 55 38.94 -15.81 4.49
C GLY A 55 40.33 -16.07 3.92
N VAL A 56 41.35 -15.39 4.41
CA VAL A 56 42.74 -15.51 3.95
C VAL A 56 43.57 -16.28 4.97
N LEU A 57 44.10 -17.44 4.56
CA LEU A 57 45.02 -18.30 5.33
C LEU A 57 46.41 -18.28 4.71
N GLU A 58 47.42 -18.83 5.39
CA GLU A 58 48.78 -18.88 4.83
C GLU A 58 48.86 -19.81 3.61
N ASN A 59 48.10 -20.91 3.63
CA ASN A 59 48.13 -21.95 2.60
C ASN A 59 46.95 -21.88 1.60
N GLY A 60 46.11 -20.84 1.66
CA GLY A 60 45.01 -20.70 0.72
C GLY A 60 43.91 -19.74 1.13
N THR A 61 42.76 -19.86 0.48
CA THR A 61 41.58 -19.03 0.69
C THR A 61 40.38 -19.92 1.01
N ILE A 62 39.52 -19.44 1.90
CA ILE A 62 38.24 -20.08 2.25
C ILE A 62 37.07 -19.12 2.06
N ALA A 63 35.85 -19.65 2.08
CA ALA A 63 34.62 -18.86 2.14
C ALA A 63 33.97 -19.01 3.52
N VAL A 64 33.64 -17.88 4.16
CA VAL A 64 33.03 -17.81 5.49
C VAL A 64 31.64 -17.20 5.35
N LYS A 65 30.59 -18.03 5.45
CA LYS A 65 29.19 -17.61 5.43
C LYS A 65 28.74 -17.26 6.85
N LYS A 66 28.54 -15.97 7.13
CA LYS A 66 28.00 -15.43 8.39
C LYS A 66 26.49 -15.21 8.26
N LEU A 67 25.69 -15.87 9.11
CA LEU A 67 24.24 -15.66 9.14
C LEU A 67 23.89 -14.31 9.79
N PHE A 68 22.80 -13.66 9.38
CA PHE A 68 22.40 -12.36 9.94
C PHE A 68 21.98 -12.45 11.41
N GLU A 69 22.48 -11.52 12.24
CA GLU A 69 22.23 -11.46 13.68
C GLU A 69 20.80 -10.99 14.06
N ARG A 70 20.14 -10.24 13.17
CA ARG A 70 18.87 -9.53 13.47
C ARG A 70 17.60 -10.28 13.05
N LEU A 71 17.73 -11.42 12.41
CA LEU A 71 16.61 -12.29 12.07
C LEU A 71 16.62 -13.37 13.15
N ASP A 72 15.52 -13.58 13.87
CA ASP A 72 15.34 -14.69 14.82
C ASP A 72 15.35 -16.05 14.06
N ILE A 73 16.46 -16.38 13.38
CA ILE A 73 16.65 -17.64 12.67
C ILE A 73 16.72 -18.71 13.77
N PRO A 74 15.74 -19.61 13.85
CA PRO A 74 15.73 -20.58 14.92
C PRO A 74 16.94 -21.52 14.76
N ASP A 75 17.61 -21.88 15.86
CA ASP A 75 18.83 -22.70 15.85
C ASP A 75 18.63 -24.04 15.11
N ASN A 76 17.39 -24.52 14.98
CA ASN A 76 17.05 -25.71 14.22
C ASN A 76 17.45 -25.61 12.73
N LYS A 77 17.38 -24.43 12.09
CA LYS A 77 17.76 -24.25 10.68
C LYS A 77 19.28 -24.34 10.49
N PHE A 78 20.04 -23.68 11.37
CA PHE A 78 21.50 -23.77 11.38
C PHE A 78 21.98 -25.20 11.66
N ASN A 79 21.36 -25.87 12.63
CA ASN A 79 21.68 -27.25 12.96
C ASN A 79 21.33 -28.24 11.83
N GLU A 80 20.23 -28.02 11.12
CA GLU A 80 19.85 -28.86 9.97
C GLU A 80 20.80 -28.66 8.77
N GLU A 81 21.22 -27.42 8.48
CA GLU A 81 22.23 -27.13 7.46
C GLU A 81 23.56 -27.84 7.79
N ILE A 82 24.03 -27.74 9.05
CA ILE A 82 25.21 -28.50 9.50
C ILE A 82 24.99 -30.00 9.38
N ARG A 83 23.84 -30.53 9.81
CA ARG A 83 23.52 -31.96 9.74
C ARG A 83 23.65 -32.50 8.33
N CYS A 84 23.26 -31.74 7.31
CA CYS A 84 23.42 -32.15 5.92
C CYS A 84 24.84 -31.93 5.40
N LEU A 85 25.49 -30.81 5.75
CA LEU A 85 26.88 -30.54 5.36
C LEU A 85 27.88 -31.56 5.94
N MET A 86 27.65 -32.07 7.16
CA MET A 86 28.50 -33.08 7.79
C MET A 86 28.43 -34.46 7.11
N LYS A 87 27.40 -34.72 6.30
CA LYS A 87 27.21 -36.00 5.58
C LYS A 87 27.80 -35.99 4.17
N VAL A 88 28.17 -34.82 3.64
CA VAL A 88 28.51 -34.69 2.22
C VAL A 88 29.99 -34.47 2.00
N LYS A 89 30.55 -35.26 1.09
CA LYS A 89 31.92 -35.10 0.62
C LYS A 89 32.05 -35.65 -0.79
N HIS A 90 31.99 -34.75 -1.77
CA HIS A 90 31.99 -35.12 -3.18
C HIS A 90 32.68 -34.04 -4.02
N LYS A 91 33.33 -34.43 -5.12
CA LYS A 91 34.03 -33.50 -6.03
C LYS A 91 33.12 -32.38 -6.57
N ASN A 92 31.83 -32.68 -6.78
CA ASN A 92 30.80 -31.76 -7.28
C ASN A 92 29.91 -31.14 -6.18
N ILE A 93 30.37 -31.10 -4.93
CA ILE A 93 29.72 -30.37 -3.84
C ILE A 93 30.79 -29.48 -3.21
N VAL A 94 30.43 -28.24 -2.84
CA VAL A 94 31.36 -27.34 -2.16
C VAL A 94 31.75 -27.95 -0.82
N ARG A 95 33.05 -28.12 -0.61
CA ARG A 95 33.59 -28.78 0.57
C ARG A 95 33.38 -27.91 1.82
N PHE A 96 32.67 -28.47 2.79
CA PHE A 96 32.50 -27.89 4.11
C PHE A 96 33.75 -28.13 4.97
N LEU A 97 34.24 -27.09 5.63
CA LEU A 97 35.47 -27.12 6.45
C LEU A 97 35.18 -27.04 7.94
N GLY A 98 34.07 -26.42 8.34
CA GLY A 98 33.73 -26.27 9.74
C GLY A 98 32.66 -25.23 10.01
N TYR A 99 32.31 -25.04 11.27
CA TYR A 99 31.29 -24.10 11.69
C TYR A 99 31.69 -23.36 12.97
N CYS A 100 31.11 -22.19 13.19
CA CYS A 100 31.16 -21.48 14.45
C CYS A 100 29.74 -21.33 14.99
N ALA A 101 29.52 -21.84 16.20
CA ALA A 101 28.28 -21.71 16.96
C ALA A 101 28.58 -21.00 18.29
N ASN A 102 28.97 -19.73 18.21
CA ASN A 102 29.37 -18.95 19.37
C ASN A 102 28.16 -18.16 19.89
N THR A 103 27.95 -18.20 21.21
CA THR A 103 26.96 -17.36 21.88
C THR A 103 27.70 -16.67 23.02
N GLN A 104 27.77 -15.34 22.96
CA GLN A 104 28.41 -14.52 23.97
C GLN A 104 27.40 -13.52 24.51
N GLY A 105 27.36 -13.37 25.83
CA GLY A 105 26.64 -12.24 26.40
C GLY A 105 27.43 -10.97 26.10
N GLU A 106 26.81 -10.06 25.36
CA GLU A 106 27.32 -8.72 25.15
C GLU A 106 26.52 -7.74 26.00
N ILE A 107 27.25 -6.81 26.59
CA ILE A 107 26.65 -5.68 27.25
C ILE A 107 26.12 -4.76 26.16
N VAL A 108 24.81 -4.75 25.98
CA VAL A 108 24.13 -3.89 25.02
C VAL A 108 23.27 -2.89 25.78
N ASP A 109 23.21 -1.67 25.25
CA ASP A 109 22.35 -0.63 25.82
C ASP A 109 20.91 -0.92 25.41
N HIS A 110 20.07 -1.25 26.40
CA HIS A 110 18.66 -1.56 26.19
C HIS A 110 17.83 -0.81 27.22
N ALA A 111 16.93 0.07 26.74
CA ALA A 111 16.05 0.87 27.58
C ALA A 111 16.80 1.78 28.59
N GLY A 112 17.99 2.28 28.24
CA GLY A 112 18.81 3.15 29.12
C GLY A 112 19.42 2.42 30.31
N GLY A 113 19.40 1.08 30.27
CA GLY A 113 20.09 0.18 31.17
C GLY A 113 21.07 -0.69 30.41
N VAL A 114 22.19 -0.97 31.06
CA VAL A 114 23.24 -1.84 30.56
C VAL A 114 22.78 -3.29 30.80
N VAL A 115 22.27 -3.98 29.78
CA VAL A 115 21.80 -5.37 29.90
C VAL A 115 22.75 -6.33 29.21
N MET A 116 22.92 -7.52 29.78
CA MET A 116 23.69 -8.60 29.17
C MET A 116 22.76 -9.36 28.21
N ALA A 117 22.97 -9.21 26.90
CA ALA A 117 22.20 -9.91 25.87
C ALA A 117 23.05 -10.99 25.20
N ASP A 118 22.49 -12.17 25.00
CA ASP A 118 23.17 -13.26 24.28
C ASP A 118 23.21 -12.97 22.77
N VAL A 119 24.36 -12.53 22.28
CA VAL A 119 24.64 -12.35 20.85
C VAL A 119 25.08 -13.69 20.27
N ARG A 120 24.31 -14.17 19.29
CA ARG A 120 24.53 -15.46 18.63
C ARG A 120 25.28 -15.23 17.32
N GLN A 121 26.48 -15.77 17.25
CA GLN A 121 27.31 -15.78 16.04
C GLN A 121 27.24 -17.19 15.43
N ARG A 122 26.64 -17.28 14.25
CA ARG A 122 26.45 -18.53 13.48
C ARG A 122 27.16 -18.40 12.13
N LEU A 123 28.23 -19.16 11.95
CA LEU A 123 29.04 -19.12 10.74
C LEU A 123 29.33 -20.52 10.21
N LEU A 124 29.46 -20.62 8.89
CA LEU A 124 29.81 -21.83 8.15
C LEU A 124 31.03 -21.54 7.27
N CYS A 125 32.00 -22.45 7.27
CA CYS A 125 33.25 -22.30 6.54
C CYS A 125 33.33 -23.36 5.44
N PHE A 126 33.73 -22.93 4.25
CA PHE A 126 33.79 -23.74 3.04
C PHE A 126 35.11 -23.51 2.30
N GLU A 127 35.47 -24.43 1.41
CA GLU A 127 36.49 -24.13 0.40
C GLU A 127 36.07 -22.90 -0.43
N TYR A 128 37.04 -22.09 -0.83
CA TYR A 128 36.78 -20.99 -1.75
C TYR A 128 36.76 -21.51 -3.20
N VAL A 129 35.67 -21.21 -3.92
CA VAL A 129 35.46 -21.65 -5.30
C VAL A 129 35.62 -20.45 -6.24
N PRO A 130 36.72 -20.36 -7.03
CA PRO A 130 37.20 -19.09 -7.54
C PRO A 130 36.47 -18.54 -8.77
N LYS A 131 35.71 -19.34 -9.52
CA LYS A 131 35.01 -18.87 -10.74
C LYS A 131 33.59 -18.38 -10.48
N GLY A 132 33.15 -18.30 -9.22
CA GLY A 132 31.83 -17.77 -8.89
C GLY A 132 30.70 -18.71 -9.31
N SER A 133 29.50 -18.14 -9.51
CA SER A 133 28.27 -18.90 -9.76
C SER A 133 28.02 -19.16 -11.25
N LEU A 134 27.38 -20.29 -11.58
CA LEU A 134 26.98 -20.64 -12.94
C LEU A 134 26.01 -19.61 -13.56
N ASP A 135 25.21 -18.91 -12.75
CA ASP A 135 24.29 -17.86 -13.20
C ASP A 135 24.99 -16.71 -13.96
N GLU A 136 26.25 -16.41 -13.62
CA GLU A 136 27.06 -15.41 -14.34
C GLU A 136 27.46 -15.86 -15.74
N TYR A 137 27.55 -17.18 -15.97
CA TYR A 137 27.98 -17.76 -17.24
C TYR A 137 26.83 -18.04 -18.20
N ILE A 138 25.61 -18.20 -17.70
CA ILE A 138 24.41 -18.45 -18.52
C ILE A 138 23.86 -17.14 -19.13
N LYS A 139 24.06 -15.98 -18.48
CA LYS A 139 23.49 -14.68 -18.88
C LYS A 139 24.04 -14.07 -20.16
N ASP A 140 25.24 -14.47 -20.60
CA ASP A 140 25.93 -13.84 -21.72
C ASP A 140 25.95 -14.77 -22.94
N ALA A 141 24.94 -14.64 -23.81
CA ALA A 141 24.80 -15.42 -25.04
C ALA A 141 25.97 -15.25 -26.03
N SER A 142 26.86 -14.28 -25.79
CA SER A 142 28.06 -13.98 -26.58
C SER A 142 29.32 -14.72 -26.12
N ASN A 143 29.33 -15.26 -24.89
CA ASN A 143 30.39 -16.15 -24.43
C ASN A 143 30.11 -17.54 -24.99
N GLY A 144 30.65 -17.82 -26.17
CA GLY A 144 30.59 -19.12 -26.84
C GLY A 144 31.11 -20.24 -25.92
N HIS A 145 30.22 -20.79 -25.10
CA HIS A 145 30.54 -21.95 -24.28
C HIS A 145 30.85 -23.10 -25.21
N ASP A 146 32.07 -23.61 -25.08
CA ASP A 146 32.44 -24.89 -25.65
C ASP A 146 31.47 -25.94 -25.10
N TRP A 147 30.69 -26.56 -25.99
CA TRP A 147 29.74 -27.60 -25.63
C TRP A 147 30.37 -28.69 -24.74
N ILE A 148 31.67 -28.97 -24.92
CA ILE A 148 32.40 -29.93 -24.08
C ILE A 148 32.36 -29.50 -22.60
N LYS A 149 32.54 -28.21 -22.31
CA LYS A 149 32.46 -27.66 -20.95
C LYS A 149 31.02 -27.63 -20.46
N THR A 150 30.06 -27.21 -21.28
CA THR A 150 28.63 -27.23 -20.93
C THR A 150 28.18 -28.63 -20.53
N TYR A 151 28.57 -29.64 -21.32
CA TYR A 151 28.26 -31.04 -21.07
C TYR A 151 28.91 -31.55 -19.79
N ALA A 152 30.19 -31.22 -19.55
CA ALA A 152 30.88 -31.56 -18.31
C ALA A 152 30.23 -30.92 -17.07
N ILE A 153 29.71 -29.69 -17.19
CA ILE A 153 28.95 -29.01 -16.13
C ILE A 153 27.62 -29.75 -15.88
N ILE A 154 26.85 -30.08 -16.93
CA ILE A 154 25.59 -30.84 -16.77
C ILE A 154 25.86 -32.18 -16.07
N ASN A 155 26.87 -32.94 -16.53
CA ASN A 155 27.26 -34.20 -15.92
C ASN A 155 27.66 -34.03 -14.45
N GLY A 156 28.50 -33.04 -14.14
CA GLY A 156 28.95 -32.79 -12.77
C GLY A 156 27.81 -32.39 -11.81
N ILE A 157 26.83 -31.60 -12.27
CA ILE A 157 25.63 -31.29 -11.48
C ILE A 157 24.83 -32.57 -11.22
N CYS A 158 24.63 -33.41 -12.24
CA CYS A 158 23.91 -34.69 -12.10
C CYS A 158 24.61 -35.63 -11.13
N GLU A 159 25.94 -35.77 -11.20
CA GLU A 159 26.75 -36.56 -10.27
C GLU A 159 26.66 -36.04 -8.82
N GLY A 160 26.75 -34.71 -8.64
CA GLY A 160 26.59 -34.07 -7.34
C GLY A 160 25.21 -34.32 -6.73
N LEU A 161 24.14 -34.13 -7.51
CA LEU A 161 22.77 -34.35 -7.05
C LEU A 161 22.49 -35.83 -6.76
N HIS A 162 23.03 -36.73 -7.58
CA HIS A 162 22.96 -38.17 -7.34
C HIS A 162 23.56 -38.54 -5.99
N TYR A 163 24.75 -38.02 -5.71
CA TYR A 163 25.42 -38.25 -4.43
C TYR A 163 24.58 -37.71 -3.25
N LEU A 164 23.97 -36.53 -3.38
CA LEU A 164 23.04 -36.02 -2.35
C LEU A 164 21.87 -36.96 -2.11
N HIS A 165 21.22 -37.41 -3.19
CA HIS A 165 20.08 -38.32 -3.12
C HIS A 165 20.45 -39.70 -2.56
N GLN A 166 21.65 -40.21 -2.83
CA GLN A 166 22.18 -41.44 -2.22
C GLN A 166 22.38 -41.26 -0.70
N ASN A 167 22.86 -40.10 -0.27
CA ASN A 167 23.00 -39.74 1.14
C ASN A 167 21.68 -39.29 1.80
N ARG A 168 20.54 -39.44 1.09
CA ARG A 168 19.20 -39.07 1.54
C ARG A 168 19.06 -37.58 1.88
N ILE A 169 19.71 -36.72 1.10
CA ILE A 169 19.65 -35.27 1.25
C ILE A 169 18.86 -34.70 0.06
N LEU A 170 17.87 -33.87 0.37
CA LEU A 170 17.18 -33.04 -0.63
C LEU A 170 17.76 -31.64 -0.57
N HIS A 171 18.07 -31.07 -1.72
CA HIS A 171 18.65 -29.74 -1.80
C HIS A 171 17.58 -28.65 -1.59
N LEU A 172 16.44 -28.78 -2.29
CA LEU A 172 15.25 -27.91 -2.29
C LEU A 172 15.45 -26.48 -2.83
N ASP A 173 16.69 -26.01 -2.99
CA ASP A 173 16.99 -24.70 -3.62
C ASP A 173 18.04 -24.81 -4.74
N LEU A 174 17.91 -25.82 -5.61
CA LEU A 174 18.84 -26.00 -6.71
C LEU A 174 18.56 -24.96 -7.82
N LYS A 175 19.54 -24.11 -8.12
CA LYS A 175 19.47 -23.04 -9.14
C LYS A 175 20.88 -22.68 -9.61
N PRO A 176 21.06 -22.00 -10.76
CA PRO A 176 22.40 -21.64 -11.26
C PRO A 176 23.24 -20.81 -10.27
N ALA A 177 22.61 -19.97 -9.45
CA ALA A 177 23.31 -19.20 -8.41
C ALA A 177 23.93 -20.09 -7.29
N ASN A 178 23.38 -21.29 -7.10
CA ASN A 178 23.83 -22.28 -6.10
C ASN A 178 24.72 -23.38 -6.71
N ILE A 179 25.17 -23.19 -7.95
CA ILE A 179 26.19 -24.04 -8.59
C ILE A 179 27.43 -23.18 -8.80
N LEU A 180 28.49 -23.43 -8.03
CA LEU A 180 29.76 -22.72 -8.19
C LEU A 180 30.68 -23.45 -9.15
N LEU A 181 31.59 -22.73 -9.81
CA LEU A 181 32.57 -23.30 -10.74
C LEU A 181 33.98 -23.21 -10.17
N ASP A 182 34.70 -24.33 -10.17
CA ASP A 182 36.10 -24.36 -9.73
C ASP A 182 37.07 -23.83 -10.80
N GLY A 183 38.38 -23.84 -10.47
CA GLY A 183 39.42 -23.38 -11.40
C GLY A 183 39.46 -24.13 -12.74
N ASN A 184 38.90 -25.33 -12.80
CA ASN A 184 38.80 -26.18 -13.99
C ASN A 184 37.43 -26.10 -14.68
N MET A 185 36.55 -25.18 -14.27
CA MET A 185 35.16 -25.07 -14.71
C MET A 185 34.28 -26.27 -14.36
N MET A 186 34.64 -27.03 -13.32
CA MET A 186 33.80 -28.12 -12.81
C MET A 186 32.77 -27.58 -11.80
N PRO A 187 31.51 -28.04 -11.85
CA PRO A 187 30.46 -27.55 -10.99
C PRO A 187 30.55 -28.14 -9.59
N LYS A 188 30.22 -27.31 -8.59
CA LYS A 188 30.08 -27.67 -7.18
C LYS A 188 28.77 -27.10 -6.63
N ILE A 189 27.88 -27.98 -6.18
CA ILE A 189 26.61 -27.60 -5.54
C ILE A 189 26.89 -26.97 -4.17
N THR A 190 26.24 -25.86 -3.86
CA THR A 190 26.37 -25.12 -2.59
C THR A 190 25.02 -24.66 -2.05
N ASP A 191 25.05 -24.06 -0.85
CA ASP A 191 23.92 -23.46 -0.13
C ASP A 191 22.85 -24.45 0.34
N PHE A 192 23.13 -25.10 1.47
CA PHE A 192 22.28 -26.12 2.07
C PHE A 192 21.26 -25.56 3.08
N GLY A 193 21.04 -24.24 3.09
CA GLY A 193 20.19 -23.56 4.07
C GLY A 193 18.71 -23.97 4.05
N LEU A 194 18.24 -24.51 2.91
CA LEU A 194 16.90 -25.09 2.76
C LEU A 194 16.91 -26.62 2.71
N SER A 195 18.09 -27.25 2.71
CA SER A 195 18.21 -28.70 2.55
C SER A 195 17.62 -29.48 3.72
N ARG A 196 17.27 -30.74 3.46
CA ARG A 196 16.68 -31.65 4.43
C ARG A 196 17.32 -33.02 4.36
N CYS A 197 17.64 -33.58 5.52
CA CYS A 197 18.24 -34.90 5.66
C CYS A 197 17.18 -35.93 6.07
N PHE A 198 16.77 -36.80 5.16
CA PHE A 198 15.80 -37.86 5.44
C PHE A 198 16.40 -38.99 6.27
N ASP A 199 15.60 -39.52 7.20
CA ASP A 199 15.94 -40.73 7.96
C ASP A 199 15.81 -42.00 7.10
N GLU A 200 16.30 -43.15 7.59
CA GLU A 200 16.51 -44.32 6.72
C GLU A 200 15.28 -44.88 6.02
N LYS A 201 14.11 -44.67 6.64
CA LYS A 201 12.80 -45.14 6.16
C LYS A 201 11.99 -44.05 5.45
N GLN A 202 12.51 -42.82 5.41
CA GLN A 202 11.78 -41.66 4.91
C GLN A 202 12.05 -41.46 3.42
N THR A 203 10.99 -41.48 2.61
CA THR A 203 11.03 -41.25 1.16
C THR A 203 10.40 -39.93 0.74
N GLU A 204 9.61 -39.34 1.63
CA GLU A 204 8.92 -38.06 1.48
C GLU A 204 8.84 -37.35 2.83
N ALA A 205 8.68 -36.03 2.82
CA ALA A 205 8.40 -35.27 4.02
C ALA A 205 7.31 -34.23 3.75
N ILE A 206 6.56 -33.91 4.78
CA ILE A 206 5.52 -32.92 4.73
C ILE A 206 6.03 -31.63 5.37
N THR A 207 5.88 -30.50 4.68
CA THR A 207 6.26 -29.16 5.18
C THR A 207 5.13 -28.16 4.96
N LYS A 208 4.90 -27.28 5.94
CA LYS A 208 3.97 -26.15 5.79
C LYS A 208 4.60 -24.92 5.13
N ASN A 209 5.93 -24.88 5.08
CA ASN A 209 6.68 -23.79 4.48
C ASN A 209 7.15 -24.21 3.09
N MET A 210 6.74 -23.46 2.06
CA MET A 210 7.31 -23.59 0.72
C MET A 210 8.80 -23.25 0.78
N ALA A 211 9.64 -24.10 0.22
CA ALA A 211 11.08 -23.93 0.16
C ALA A 211 11.55 -23.99 -1.29
N GLY A 212 12.39 -23.03 -1.70
CA GLY A 212 12.99 -22.97 -3.03
C GLY A 212 12.92 -21.58 -3.65
N THR A 213 13.50 -21.42 -4.83
CA THR A 213 13.53 -20.17 -5.59
C THR A 213 12.50 -20.20 -6.70
N LEU A 214 11.67 -19.15 -6.79
CA LEU A 214 10.59 -19.02 -7.77
C LEU A 214 11.09 -19.39 -9.17
N GLY A 215 10.33 -20.29 -9.80
CA GLY A 215 10.54 -20.85 -11.13
C GLY A 215 11.46 -22.07 -11.22
N TYR A 216 12.34 -22.32 -10.24
CA TYR A 216 12.99 -23.64 -10.07
C TYR A 216 12.17 -24.56 -9.15
N ILE A 217 11.13 -24.02 -8.49
CA ILE A 217 10.18 -24.77 -7.66
C ILE A 217 9.29 -25.66 -8.53
N ALA A 218 9.13 -26.90 -8.11
CA ALA A 218 8.35 -27.90 -8.81
C ALA A 218 6.82 -27.63 -8.75
N PRO A 219 6.03 -28.02 -9.76
CA PRO A 219 4.61 -27.70 -9.87
C PRO A 219 3.75 -28.29 -8.74
N GLU A 220 4.16 -29.39 -8.11
CA GLU A 220 3.45 -29.99 -6.96
C GLU A 220 3.32 -29.04 -5.76
N PHE A 221 4.19 -28.04 -5.63
CA PHE A 221 4.07 -26.99 -4.62
C PHE A 221 2.96 -25.96 -4.90
N HIS A 222 2.31 -26.01 -6.07
CA HIS A 222 1.27 -25.06 -6.48
C HIS A 222 -0.16 -25.61 -6.29
N SER A 223 -0.30 -26.81 -5.69
CA SER A 223 -1.60 -27.47 -5.47
C SER A 223 -2.25 -27.05 -4.15
N GLY A 224 -2.69 -25.80 -4.05
CA GLY A 224 -3.83 -25.32 -3.23
C GLY A 224 -4.01 -25.75 -1.76
N GLY A 225 -2.98 -26.15 -1.01
CA GLY A 225 -3.10 -26.49 0.42
C GLY A 225 -1.90 -26.04 1.26
N ASP A 226 -2.12 -25.89 2.58
CA ASP A 226 -1.12 -25.42 3.58
C ASP A 226 0.01 -26.44 3.87
N ILE A 227 0.09 -27.52 3.09
CA ILE A 227 0.87 -28.71 3.37
C ILE A 227 1.48 -29.23 2.05
N TYR A 228 2.80 -29.11 1.92
CA TYR A 228 3.56 -29.55 0.73
C TYR A 228 4.30 -30.86 0.99
N THR A 229 4.32 -31.74 0.00
CA THR A 229 5.11 -32.97 0.03
C THR A 229 6.42 -32.75 -0.72
N ILE A 230 7.55 -32.84 -0.01
CA ILE A 230 8.89 -32.76 -0.60
C ILE A 230 9.43 -34.16 -0.88
N THR A 231 9.94 -34.36 -2.09
CA THR A 231 10.55 -35.63 -2.51
C THR A 231 11.80 -35.37 -3.35
N LYS A 232 12.62 -36.40 -3.58
CA LYS A 232 13.80 -36.29 -4.47
C LYS A 232 13.42 -35.76 -5.85
N LYS A 233 12.18 -35.97 -6.30
CA LYS A 233 11.65 -35.51 -7.59
C LYS A 233 11.46 -33.99 -7.67
N SER A 234 11.41 -33.30 -6.52
CA SER A 234 11.42 -31.85 -6.47
C SER A 234 12.77 -31.28 -6.93
N ASP A 235 13.89 -31.86 -6.50
CA ASP A 235 15.22 -31.47 -6.99
C ASP A 235 15.44 -31.82 -8.48
N ILE A 236 14.85 -32.93 -8.95
CA ILE A 236 14.91 -33.33 -10.36
C ILE A 236 14.23 -32.28 -11.25
N TYR A 237 13.11 -31.72 -10.81
CA TYR A 237 12.46 -30.63 -11.54
C TYR A 237 13.40 -29.42 -11.67
N SER A 238 14.01 -28.99 -10.57
CA SER A 238 14.96 -27.88 -10.57
C SER A 238 16.16 -28.15 -11.49
N LEU A 239 16.69 -29.38 -11.50
CA LEU A 239 17.73 -29.82 -12.42
C LEU A 239 17.30 -29.68 -13.88
N GLY A 240 16.08 -30.10 -14.22
CA GLY A 240 15.54 -30.01 -15.57
C GLY A 240 15.46 -28.56 -16.08
N VAL A 241 15.01 -27.64 -15.21
CA VAL A 241 14.98 -26.21 -15.52
C VAL A 241 16.39 -25.67 -15.78
N ILE A 242 17.38 -26.03 -14.96
CA ILE A 242 18.78 -25.62 -15.15
C ILE A 242 19.33 -26.11 -16.50
N ILE A 243 19.07 -27.38 -16.86
CA ILE A 243 19.54 -27.94 -18.13
C ILE A 243 18.93 -27.20 -19.32
N ILE A 244 17.62 -26.93 -19.29
CA ILE A 244 16.93 -26.15 -20.34
C ILE A 244 17.52 -24.73 -20.44
N GLU A 245 17.76 -24.08 -19.31
CA GLU A 245 18.31 -22.73 -19.26
C GLU A 245 19.72 -22.68 -19.85
N MET A 246 20.58 -23.64 -19.50
CA MET A 246 21.94 -23.78 -20.06
C MET A 246 21.95 -23.99 -21.58
N LEU A 247 20.96 -24.72 -22.11
CA LEU A 247 20.89 -25.06 -23.53
C LEU A 247 20.28 -23.96 -24.40
N THR A 248 19.37 -23.17 -23.82
CA THR A 248 18.60 -22.16 -24.56
C THR A 248 19.10 -20.74 -24.30
N GLY A 249 19.82 -20.51 -23.20
CA GLY A 249 20.19 -19.18 -22.72
C GLY A 249 19.00 -18.32 -22.29
N LYS A 250 17.80 -18.91 -22.19
CA LYS A 250 16.57 -18.20 -21.81
C LYS A 250 16.18 -18.56 -20.39
N LYS A 251 16.12 -17.55 -19.54
CA LYS A 251 15.57 -17.65 -18.20
C LYS A 251 14.06 -17.79 -18.30
N TRP A 252 13.49 -18.80 -17.65
CA TRP A 252 12.05 -19.10 -17.62
C TRP A 252 11.45 -19.37 -18.99
N TYR A 253 11.40 -20.64 -19.40
CA TYR A 253 10.76 -21.03 -20.65
C TYR A 253 9.26 -21.31 -20.41
N PRO A 254 8.32 -20.47 -20.91
CA PRO A 254 6.88 -20.61 -20.64
C PRO A 254 6.20 -21.76 -21.41
N ALA A 255 6.95 -22.54 -22.18
CA ALA A 255 6.51 -23.70 -22.96
C ALA A 255 7.65 -24.72 -23.07
N TYR A 256 7.40 -25.97 -23.42
CA TYR A 256 8.51 -26.90 -23.68
C TYR A 256 9.37 -26.38 -24.86
N PRO A 257 10.72 -26.39 -24.73
CA PRO A 257 11.59 -25.95 -25.80
C PRO A 257 11.47 -26.88 -27.01
N ASP A 258 11.42 -26.29 -28.20
CA ASP A 258 11.46 -27.03 -29.46
C ASP A 258 12.87 -27.61 -29.66
N VAL A 259 12.97 -28.93 -29.51
CA VAL A 259 14.22 -29.68 -29.55
C VAL A 259 15.01 -29.40 -30.84
N ASP A 260 14.34 -29.30 -31.98
CA ASP A 260 15.00 -29.10 -33.26
C ASP A 260 15.55 -27.68 -33.38
N LYS A 261 14.84 -26.67 -32.87
CA LYS A 261 15.35 -25.28 -32.80
C LYS A 261 16.58 -25.15 -31.89
N VAL A 262 16.59 -25.88 -30.77
CA VAL A 262 17.77 -25.91 -29.88
C VAL A 262 18.96 -26.52 -30.63
N LEU A 263 18.75 -27.63 -31.32
CA LEU A 263 19.80 -28.28 -32.11
C LEU A 263 20.33 -27.41 -33.25
N GLU A 264 19.45 -26.69 -33.96
CA GLU A 264 19.85 -25.75 -35.00
C GLU A 264 20.72 -24.61 -34.45
N SER A 265 20.33 -24.04 -33.31
CA SER A 265 21.10 -22.98 -32.62
C SER A 265 22.51 -23.44 -32.28
N TRP A 266 22.66 -24.66 -31.76
CA TRP A 266 23.97 -25.24 -31.44
C TRP A 266 24.74 -25.70 -32.68
N MET A 267 24.06 -26.19 -33.73
CA MET A 267 24.70 -26.65 -34.96
C MET A 267 25.59 -25.56 -35.60
N ASN A 268 25.17 -24.30 -35.49
CA ASN A 268 25.92 -23.15 -35.99
C ASN A 268 27.12 -22.75 -35.10
N LYS A 269 27.16 -23.21 -33.85
CA LYS A 269 28.21 -22.92 -32.86
C LYS A 269 29.28 -24.03 -32.75
N LEU A 270 29.03 -25.22 -33.31
CA LEU A 270 29.89 -26.40 -33.17
C LEU A 270 30.92 -26.57 -34.30
N GLY A 271 32.14 -26.94 -33.92
CA GLY A 271 33.24 -27.29 -34.83
C GLY A 271 32.98 -28.57 -35.65
N LYS A 272 33.55 -28.66 -36.87
CA LYS A 272 33.24 -29.72 -37.85
C LYS A 272 33.65 -31.15 -37.41
N SER A 273 34.67 -31.32 -36.57
CA SER A 273 35.29 -32.63 -36.28
C SER A 273 34.55 -33.47 -35.23
N GLN A 274 33.61 -32.90 -34.46
CA GLN A 274 32.83 -33.63 -33.44
C GLN A 274 31.33 -33.32 -33.44
N ARG A 275 30.86 -32.54 -34.42
CA ARG A 275 29.49 -32.01 -34.51
C ARG A 275 28.40 -33.07 -34.33
N VAL A 276 28.54 -34.24 -34.96
CA VAL A 276 27.52 -35.30 -34.92
C VAL A 276 27.35 -35.86 -33.50
N THR A 277 28.44 -36.15 -32.81
CA THR A 277 28.41 -36.66 -31.43
C THR A 277 27.90 -35.58 -30.46
N GLN A 278 28.35 -34.34 -30.63
CA GLN A 278 27.92 -33.22 -29.78
C GLN A 278 26.42 -32.91 -29.94
N LEU A 279 25.89 -32.96 -31.17
CA LEU A 279 24.44 -32.79 -31.40
C LEU A 279 23.61 -33.92 -30.78
N LYS A 280 24.11 -35.17 -30.75
CA LYS A 280 23.44 -36.25 -30.01
C LYS A 280 23.40 -35.98 -28.51
N GLN A 281 24.50 -35.49 -27.95
CA GLN A 281 24.56 -35.10 -26.53
C GLN A 281 23.61 -33.94 -26.23
N ILE A 282 23.54 -32.91 -27.10
CA ILE A 282 22.62 -31.78 -26.94
C ILE A 282 21.17 -32.25 -26.97
N ARG A 283 20.83 -33.13 -27.93
CA ARG A 283 19.48 -33.71 -28.06
C ARG A 283 19.09 -34.45 -26.78
N LEU A 284 19.98 -35.30 -26.28
CA LEU A 284 19.73 -36.02 -25.04
C LEU A 284 19.54 -35.07 -23.85
N CYS A 285 20.41 -34.05 -23.70
CA CYS A 285 20.29 -33.12 -22.59
C CYS A 285 18.98 -32.32 -22.63
N ILE A 286 18.52 -31.86 -23.80
CA ILE A 286 17.26 -31.11 -23.88
C ILE A 286 16.05 -32.02 -23.61
N GLU A 287 16.08 -33.26 -24.11
CA GLU A 287 15.05 -34.28 -23.83
C GLU A 287 15.00 -34.60 -22.33
N LEU A 288 16.15 -34.83 -21.69
CA LEU A 288 16.25 -35.00 -20.24
C LEU A 288 15.71 -33.79 -19.47
N GLY A 289 16.02 -32.56 -19.92
CA GLY A 289 15.50 -31.34 -19.31
C GLY A 289 13.97 -31.27 -19.35
N ILE A 290 13.38 -31.66 -20.48
CA ILE A 290 11.92 -31.73 -20.67
C ILE A 290 11.31 -32.82 -19.75
N GLU A 291 11.87 -34.03 -19.75
CA GLU A 291 11.39 -35.14 -18.91
C GLU A 291 11.49 -34.83 -17.41
N CYS A 292 12.59 -34.18 -16.98
CA CYS A 292 12.78 -33.75 -15.61
C CYS A 292 11.76 -32.70 -15.16
N THR A 293 11.22 -31.91 -16.10
CA THR A 293 10.24 -30.85 -15.81
C THR A 293 8.78 -31.29 -15.96
N ASP A 294 8.51 -32.60 -16.07
CA ASP A 294 7.15 -33.13 -16.16
C ASP A 294 6.31 -32.71 -14.94
N GLY A 295 5.06 -32.29 -15.20
CA GLY A 295 4.10 -31.87 -14.19
C GLY A 295 3.77 -32.97 -13.17
N ASN A 296 3.84 -34.23 -13.57
CA ASN A 296 3.68 -35.38 -12.69
C ASN A 296 5.06 -35.88 -12.22
N GLN A 297 5.32 -35.76 -10.91
CA GLN A 297 6.59 -36.18 -10.30
C GLN A 297 6.95 -37.66 -10.55
N ALA A 298 5.97 -38.53 -10.82
CA ALA A 298 6.20 -39.95 -11.10
C ALA A 298 6.83 -40.21 -12.48
N ASN A 299 6.63 -39.29 -13.43
CA ASN A 299 7.16 -39.39 -14.79
C ASN A 299 8.61 -38.89 -14.90
N ARG A 300 9.05 -38.06 -13.96
CA ARG A 300 10.41 -37.53 -13.95
C ARG A 300 11.40 -38.69 -13.76
N PRO A 301 12.55 -38.72 -14.46
CA PRO A 301 13.57 -39.75 -14.25
C PRO A 301 14.19 -39.64 -12.85
N ASP A 302 14.94 -40.65 -12.43
CA ASP A 302 15.77 -40.57 -11.23
C ASP A 302 17.24 -40.29 -11.58
N THR A 303 18.05 -39.92 -10.59
CA THR A 303 19.45 -39.59 -10.85
C THR A 303 20.27 -40.74 -11.44
N PRO A 304 20.09 -42.03 -11.06
CA PRO A 304 20.69 -43.16 -11.77
C PRO A 304 20.36 -43.21 -13.27
N ASP A 305 19.08 -43.06 -13.65
CA ASP A 305 18.66 -43.09 -15.06
C ASP A 305 19.29 -41.97 -15.87
N ILE A 306 19.29 -40.74 -15.33
CA ILE A 306 19.90 -39.57 -15.94
C ILE A 306 21.40 -39.81 -16.19
N ILE A 307 22.14 -40.30 -15.18
CA ILE A 307 23.59 -40.55 -15.28
C ILE A 307 23.90 -41.65 -16.30
N ASN A 308 23.13 -42.75 -16.30
CA ASN A 308 23.34 -43.85 -17.25
C ASN A 308 23.17 -43.38 -18.69
N ARG A 309 22.10 -42.63 -18.98
CA ARG A 309 21.82 -42.08 -20.32
C ARG A 309 22.92 -41.12 -20.78
N LEU A 310 23.40 -40.25 -19.89
CA LEU A 310 24.52 -39.35 -20.19
C LEU A 310 25.80 -40.14 -20.50
N GLY A 311 26.10 -41.19 -19.73
CA GLY A 311 27.28 -42.05 -19.93
C GLY A 311 27.28 -42.88 -21.23
N GLU A 312 26.11 -43.32 -21.70
CA GLU A 312 25.98 -44.04 -22.98
C GLU A 312 26.47 -43.20 -24.18
N THR A 313 26.22 -41.89 -24.16
CA THR A 313 26.67 -40.99 -25.22
C THR A 313 28.16 -40.68 -25.16
N GLU A 314 28.82 -40.87 -24.00
CA GLU A 314 30.27 -40.77 -23.84
C GLU A 314 30.99 -42.03 -24.35
N ASN A 315 30.46 -43.22 -24.07
CA ASN A 315 31.03 -44.50 -24.51
C ASN A 315 30.97 -44.72 -26.03
N ALA A 316 30.03 -44.04 -26.71
CA ALA A 316 30.00 -43.99 -28.18
C ALA A 316 31.25 -43.34 -28.81
N ARG A 317 32.09 -42.61 -28.04
CA ARG A 317 33.39 -42.07 -28.50
C ARG A 317 34.49 -43.13 -28.61
N ILE A 318 34.37 -44.26 -27.90
CA ILE A 318 35.45 -45.27 -27.84
C ILE A 318 35.30 -46.33 -28.96
N MET A 319 34.11 -46.49 -29.54
CA MET A 319 33.86 -47.50 -30.59
C MET A 319 34.13 -47.05 -32.04
N THR A 320 34.51 -45.80 -32.31
CA THR A 320 34.71 -45.30 -33.68
C THR A 320 36.12 -45.48 -34.23
N GLY A 321 36.98 -46.20 -33.49
CA GLY A 321 38.32 -46.57 -33.92
C GLY A 321 38.41 -47.84 -34.79
N VAL A 322 37.39 -48.24 -35.59
CA VAL A 322 37.55 -49.33 -36.59
C VAL A 322 36.66 -49.10 -37.84
N SER A 323 37.35 -48.97 -38.99
CA SER A 323 36.97 -49.21 -40.40
C SER A 323 35.64 -48.67 -40.98
N SER A 324 35.81 -47.65 -41.83
CA SER A 324 35.16 -47.41 -43.14
C SER A 324 33.74 -47.93 -43.39
N LEU A 325 32.76 -47.02 -43.32
CA LEU A 325 31.55 -47.11 -44.13
C LEU A 325 31.35 -45.79 -44.90
N THR A 326 31.23 -45.89 -46.22
CA THR A 326 31.10 -44.75 -47.13
C THR A 326 29.70 -44.10 -47.06
N VAL A 327 29.64 -42.79 -47.33
CA VAL A 327 28.45 -41.90 -47.32
C VAL A 327 27.14 -42.53 -47.85
N PRO A 328 27.11 -43.40 -48.88
CA PRO A 328 25.87 -44.04 -49.34
C PRO A 328 25.24 -45.04 -48.36
N GLN A 329 25.98 -45.53 -47.37
CA GLN A 329 25.49 -46.50 -46.37
C GLN A 329 24.80 -45.81 -45.18
N VAL A 330 25.22 -44.58 -44.85
CA VAL A 330 24.57 -43.75 -43.81
C VAL A 330 23.21 -43.26 -44.29
N GLN A 331 23.10 -42.91 -45.58
CA GLN A 331 21.85 -42.46 -46.18
C GLN A 331 20.78 -43.56 -46.20
N ARG A 332 21.20 -44.81 -46.48
CA ARG A 332 20.31 -45.99 -46.45
C ARG A 332 19.87 -46.40 -45.03
N ALA A 333 20.63 -46.03 -44.00
CA ALA A 333 20.25 -46.26 -42.60
C ALA A 333 19.26 -45.20 -42.09
N LEU A 334 19.39 -43.96 -42.56
CA LEU A 334 18.46 -42.86 -42.28
C LEU A 334 17.10 -43.07 -42.96
N GLU A 335 17.07 -43.54 -44.20
CA GLU A 335 15.82 -43.88 -44.91
C GLU A 335 15.06 -45.03 -44.23
N LYS A 336 15.77 -45.99 -43.62
CA LYS A 336 15.15 -47.07 -42.83
C LYS A 336 14.61 -46.61 -41.47
N LEU A 337 15.15 -45.53 -40.90
CA LEU A 337 14.65 -44.93 -39.67
C LEU A 337 13.40 -44.07 -39.94
N GLU A 338 13.35 -43.35 -41.07
CA GLU A 338 12.14 -42.63 -41.49
C GLU A 338 10.97 -43.57 -41.79
N ASP A 339 11.23 -44.75 -42.35
CA ASP A 339 10.18 -45.77 -42.60
C ASP A 339 9.69 -46.44 -41.30
N ALA A 340 10.57 -46.62 -40.31
CA ALA A 340 10.18 -47.15 -38.99
C ALA A 340 9.33 -46.15 -38.18
N THR A 341 9.53 -44.85 -38.39
CA THR A 341 8.79 -43.78 -37.68
C THR A 341 7.39 -43.56 -38.27
N LYS A 342 7.17 -43.96 -39.54
CA LYS A 342 5.86 -43.85 -40.21
C LYS A 342 4.78 -44.83 -39.74
N ASN A 343 5.12 -45.86 -38.96
CA ASN A 343 4.18 -46.90 -38.54
C ASN A 343 3.75 -46.84 -37.06
N LEU A 344 3.99 -45.73 -36.35
CA LEU A 344 3.48 -45.51 -34.99
C LEU A 344 2.61 -44.25 -34.89
N LEU A 345 1.49 -44.24 -35.62
CA LEU A 345 0.33 -43.40 -35.31
C LEU A 345 -0.94 -44.26 -35.52
N PRO A 346 -1.59 -44.68 -34.43
CA PRO A 346 -2.93 -44.15 -34.20
C PRO A 346 -3.15 -43.77 -32.73
N ARG A 347 -3.20 -42.46 -32.46
CA ARG A 347 -4.01 -41.82 -31.40
C ARG A 347 -3.93 -40.31 -31.59
N ARG A 348 -4.58 -39.84 -32.67
CA ARG A 348 -4.65 -38.42 -33.04
C ARG A 348 -6.08 -37.93 -33.25
N ASP A 349 -7.03 -38.51 -32.52
CA ASP A 349 -8.46 -38.15 -32.60
C ASP A 349 -9.00 -37.39 -31.39
N ILE A 350 -8.15 -36.77 -30.56
CA ILE A 350 -8.63 -35.91 -29.44
C ILE A 350 -8.18 -34.44 -29.57
N VAL A 351 -7.25 -34.10 -30.46
CA VAL A 351 -6.74 -32.71 -30.59
C VAL A 351 -7.41 -31.93 -31.74
N HIS A 352 -8.19 -32.59 -32.60
CA HIS A 352 -8.91 -31.92 -33.69
C HIS A 352 -10.18 -31.16 -33.28
N LEU A 353 -10.52 -31.12 -31.99
CA LEU A 353 -11.63 -30.32 -31.45
C LEU A 353 -11.19 -29.01 -30.77
N MET A 354 -9.88 -28.71 -30.68
CA MET A 354 -9.40 -27.52 -29.97
C MET A 354 -8.65 -26.48 -30.82
N ASN A 355 -8.33 -26.76 -32.09
CA ASN A 355 -7.51 -25.84 -32.90
C ASN A 355 -8.26 -25.01 -33.97
N ASP A 356 -9.59 -25.10 -34.06
CA ASP A 356 -10.38 -24.27 -34.98
C ASP A 356 -10.61 -22.82 -34.49
N SER A 357 -10.02 -22.41 -33.36
CA SER A 357 -10.11 -21.03 -32.85
C SER A 357 -8.79 -20.23 -32.92
N ALA A 358 -7.72 -20.77 -33.49
CA ALA A 358 -6.41 -20.10 -33.52
C ALA A 358 -5.91 -19.67 -34.92
N GLU A 359 -6.69 -19.86 -35.99
CA GLU A 359 -6.35 -19.39 -37.34
C GLU A 359 -7.40 -18.43 -37.91
N LYS A 360 -7.66 -17.34 -37.20
CA LYS A 360 -8.08 -16.08 -37.82
C LYS A 360 -7.33 -14.93 -37.18
N ASN A 361 -6.19 -14.58 -37.79
CA ASN A 361 -5.61 -13.24 -37.90
C ASN A 361 -4.06 -13.24 -37.80
N VAL A 362 -3.37 -13.77 -38.82
CA VAL A 362 -2.03 -13.28 -39.16
C VAL A 362 -1.87 -13.20 -40.67
N THR A 363 -2.29 -12.08 -41.26
CA THR A 363 -1.75 -11.61 -42.55
C THR A 363 -1.69 -10.09 -42.54
N HIS A 364 -0.59 -9.49 -42.05
CA HIS A 364 -0.05 -8.28 -42.70
C HIS A 364 1.37 -7.83 -42.26
N TRP A 365 2.41 -8.68 -42.22
CA TRP A 365 3.79 -8.14 -42.18
C TRP A 365 4.79 -8.98 -42.99
N GLN A 366 4.79 -8.77 -44.31
CA GLN A 366 5.89 -9.12 -45.24
C GLN A 366 6.51 -7.87 -45.86
N GLY A 367 6.86 -6.87 -45.03
CA GLY A 367 7.28 -5.56 -45.53
C GLY A 367 8.38 -4.89 -44.72
N ALA A 368 9.42 -5.60 -44.28
CA ALA A 368 10.57 -4.92 -43.65
C ALA A 368 11.92 -5.66 -43.81
N ALA A 369 12.02 -6.66 -44.70
CA ALA A 369 13.27 -7.37 -44.99
C ALA A 369 14.17 -6.66 -46.04
N LYS A 370 14.07 -5.32 -46.18
CA LYS A 370 14.79 -4.58 -47.24
C LYS A 370 15.79 -3.52 -46.79
N ASN A 371 15.83 -3.14 -45.51
CA ASN A 371 16.72 -2.06 -45.06
C ASN A 371 17.92 -2.49 -44.21
N LEU A 372 18.12 -3.79 -43.96
CA LEU A 372 19.26 -4.30 -43.20
C LEU A 372 20.46 -4.75 -44.07
N ARG A 373 20.49 -4.34 -45.34
CA ARG A 373 21.65 -4.48 -46.25
C ARG A 373 22.45 -3.18 -46.42
N ALA A 374 22.14 -2.11 -45.69
CA ALA A 374 22.77 -0.80 -45.88
C ALA A 374 23.62 -0.30 -44.69
N ALA A 375 23.86 -1.13 -43.66
CA ALA A 375 24.61 -0.71 -42.47
C ALA A 375 25.78 -1.65 -42.12
N GLN A 376 26.31 -2.37 -43.11
CA GLN A 376 27.44 -3.31 -42.93
C GLN A 376 28.69 -2.92 -43.72
N GLU A 377 28.80 -1.64 -44.07
CA GLU A 377 30.01 -1.05 -44.65
C GLU A 377 30.33 0.25 -43.89
N CYS A 378 30.85 0.12 -42.67
CA CYS A 378 31.76 1.11 -42.09
C CYS A 378 32.49 0.46 -40.91
N LEU A 379 33.81 0.38 -41.08
CA LEU A 379 34.85 0.31 -40.05
C LEU A 379 35.28 -1.08 -39.59
N ASN A 380 36.09 -1.69 -40.46
CA ASN A 380 37.27 -2.44 -40.05
C ASN A 380 38.28 -1.52 -39.33
N ASP A 381 38.98 -2.02 -38.31
CA ASP A 381 40.44 -2.30 -38.33
C ASP A 381 41.18 -2.14 -36.97
N ASN A 382 42.09 -3.10 -36.75
CA ASN A 382 43.35 -3.06 -36.00
C ASN A 382 43.43 -3.35 -34.48
N HIS A 383 43.56 -4.66 -34.20
CA HIS A 383 44.69 -5.38 -33.56
C HIS A 383 45.71 -4.75 -32.55
N HIS A 384 45.98 -5.57 -31.51
CA HIS A 384 47.26 -5.91 -30.80
C HIS A 384 47.72 -5.04 -29.61
N ILE A 385 47.88 -5.55 -28.36
CA ILE A 385 48.83 -6.50 -27.67
C ILE A 385 49.71 -5.69 -26.68
N VAL A 386 49.50 -5.80 -25.35
CA VAL A 386 50.24 -6.56 -24.27
C VAL A 386 51.40 -5.82 -23.56
N ALA A 387 51.44 -6.02 -22.24
CA ALA A 387 52.56 -5.97 -21.26
C ALA A 387 53.05 -4.60 -20.75
N VAL A 388 53.56 -4.41 -19.52
CA VAL A 388 53.52 -5.00 -18.14
C VAL A 388 54.73 -4.36 -17.43
N GLU A 389 54.61 -4.07 -16.12
CA GLU A 389 55.69 -3.75 -15.13
C GLU A 389 56.46 -2.42 -15.31
N SER A 390 56.92 -1.68 -14.28
CA SER A 390 57.12 -1.86 -12.83
C SER A 390 57.35 -0.47 -12.17
N GLY A 391 57.23 -0.37 -10.83
CA GLY A 391 57.16 0.88 -10.01
C GLY A 391 58.45 1.72 -9.87
N PRO A 392 58.73 2.45 -8.74
CA PRO A 392 58.17 2.32 -7.38
C PRO A 392 57.77 3.62 -6.63
N SER A 393 57.16 3.43 -5.44
CA SER A 393 57.17 4.27 -4.22
C SER A 393 56.68 5.73 -4.26
N ILE A 394 55.66 6.05 -3.45
CA ILE A 394 55.59 7.22 -2.54
C ILE A 394 54.46 6.98 -1.51
N SER A 395 54.65 7.59 -0.35
CA SER A 395 54.12 7.38 0.99
C SER A 395 52.61 7.45 1.21
N VAL A 396 52.21 6.77 2.29
CA VAL A 396 50.95 6.87 3.02
C VAL A 396 50.83 8.26 3.66
N GLU A 397 49.92 9.09 3.13
CA GLU A 397 49.18 10.20 3.77
C GLU A 397 48.57 11.04 2.64
N ASP A 398 47.27 10.83 2.37
CA ASP A 398 46.31 11.69 1.64
C ASP A 398 45.37 10.88 0.75
N CYS A 399 44.40 10.20 1.36
CA CYS A 399 43.17 9.78 0.67
C CYS A 399 42.03 9.68 1.70
N ASN A 400 41.72 10.81 2.36
CA ASN A 400 40.52 10.96 3.20
C ASN A 400 39.92 12.37 3.07
N LEU A 401 39.95 12.94 1.86
CA LEU A 401 39.37 14.26 1.58
C LEU A 401 38.52 14.36 0.30
N ARG A 402 38.33 13.26 -0.46
CA ARG A 402 37.57 13.32 -1.74
C ARG A 402 36.07 13.09 -1.61
N GLU A 403 35.58 12.34 -0.63
CA GLU A 403 34.13 12.08 -0.49
C GLU A 403 33.38 13.13 0.35
N ALA A 404 34.08 14.04 1.02
CA ALA A 404 33.49 15.22 1.66
C ALA A 404 33.50 16.47 0.74
N GLN A 405 34.27 16.47 -0.35
CA GLN A 405 34.36 17.58 -1.31
C GLN A 405 33.45 17.43 -2.54
N GLU A 406 32.91 16.25 -2.83
CA GLU A 406 31.95 16.07 -3.92
C GLU A 406 30.57 16.68 -3.65
N CYS A 407 30.22 16.96 -2.38
CA CYS A 407 29.07 17.81 -2.03
C CYS A 407 29.36 19.32 -2.07
N HIS A 408 30.61 19.75 -2.33
CA HIS A 408 30.99 21.17 -2.42
C HIS A 408 31.42 21.63 -3.83
N ASN A 409 31.80 20.71 -4.72
CA ASN A 409 32.37 21.07 -6.04
C ASN A 409 31.44 20.88 -7.26
N HIS A 410 30.13 20.73 -7.10
CA HIS A 410 29.18 20.82 -8.23
C HIS A 410 28.60 22.23 -8.47
N ASN A 411 29.16 23.28 -7.84
CA ASN A 411 28.66 24.66 -7.94
C ASN A 411 29.43 25.60 -8.88
N LEU A 412 30.40 25.14 -9.68
CA LEU A 412 31.13 26.02 -10.60
C LEU A 412 31.43 25.33 -11.95
N HIS A 413 30.48 25.41 -12.89
CA HIS A 413 30.70 25.76 -14.30
C HIS A 413 29.40 25.55 -15.11
N ILE A 414 28.59 26.60 -15.21
CA ILE A 414 27.72 26.80 -16.38
C ILE A 414 28.08 28.16 -16.94
N SER A 415 28.86 28.17 -18.02
CA SER A 415 29.13 29.36 -18.81
C SER A 415 27.90 29.70 -19.65
N ALA A 416 27.44 30.94 -19.47
CA ALA A 416 26.56 31.75 -20.31
C ALA A 416 25.99 31.08 -21.58
N VAL A 417 24.67 30.85 -21.57
CA VAL A 417 23.83 30.93 -22.77
C VAL A 417 22.66 31.86 -22.43
N GLU A 418 22.36 32.72 -23.39
CA GLU A 418 21.55 33.92 -23.28
C GLU A 418 20.09 33.69 -22.84
N SER A 419 19.58 34.72 -22.17
CA SER A 419 18.22 34.99 -21.69
C SER A 419 17.07 34.17 -22.28
N SER A 420 16.50 33.30 -21.44
CA SER A 420 15.09 32.89 -21.44
C SER A 420 14.62 32.79 -19.97
N PRO A 421 13.35 33.04 -19.63
CA PRO A 421 12.91 33.13 -18.23
C PRO A 421 13.14 31.79 -17.53
N SER A 422 13.85 31.82 -16.40
CA SER A 422 14.27 30.62 -15.67
C SER A 422 13.06 29.85 -15.15
N MET A 423 12.83 28.64 -15.70
CA MET A 423 11.81 27.72 -15.20
C MET A 423 12.11 27.28 -13.75
N SER A 424 11.06 27.20 -12.93
CA SER A 424 11.15 26.70 -11.55
C SER A 424 11.69 25.25 -11.50
N VAL A 425 12.26 24.83 -10.38
CA VAL A 425 12.71 23.43 -10.19
C VAL A 425 11.53 22.44 -10.27
N GLU A 426 10.35 22.85 -9.82
CA GLU A 426 9.11 22.06 -9.92
C GLU A 426 8.72 21.82 -11.39
N ASP A 427 8.73 22.88 -12.22
CA ASP A 427 8.44 22.78 -13.66
C ASP A 427 9.46 21.89 -14.38
N ARG A 428 10.73 21.93 -13.97
CA ARG A 428 11.78 21.08 -14.54
C ARG A 428 11.54 19.60 -14.24
N ASN A 429 11.29 19.24 -12.98
CA ASN A 429 11.06 17.85 -12.58
C ASN A 429 9.78 17.28 -13.23
N LEU A 430 8.71 18.08 -13.30
CA LEU A 430 7.46 17.69 -13.97
C LEU A 430 7.68 17.46 -15.46
N GLN A 431 8.34 18.39 -16.16
CA GLN A 431 8.64 18.22 -17.58
C GLN A 431 9.52 17.01 -17.86
N GLU A 432 10.54 16.76 -17.02
CA GLU A 432 11.39 15.58 -17.14
C GLU A 432 10.58 14.28 -16.94
N ALA A 433 9.72 14.23 -15.92
CA ALA A 433 8.84 13.08 -15.69
C ALA A 433 7.88 12.84 -16.86
N LEU A 434 7.20 13.89 -17.36
CA LEU A 434 6.31 13.80 -18.51
C LEU A 434 7.05 13.38 -19.78
N LYS A 435 8.30 13.80 -19.96
CA LYS A 435 9.16 13.36 -21.07
C LYS A 435 9.49 11.87 -20.98
N LEU A 436 9.84 11.37 -19.80
CA LEU A 436 10.11 9.94 -19.57
C LEU A 436 8.86 9.07 -19.72
N ILE A 437 7.69 9.55 -19.29
CA ILE A 437 6.42 8.84 -19.45
C ILE A 437 6.05 8.69 -20.94
N LYS A 438 6.35 9.71 -21.75
CA LYS A 438 6.15 9.68 -23.21
C LYS A 438 7.18 8.81 -23.95
N ASP A 439 8.33 8.50 -23.35
CA ASP A 439 9.36 7.66 -23.96
C ASP A 439 8.96 6.19 -23.95
N ASP A 440 8.75 5.61 -25.14
CA ASP A 440 8.25 4.25 -25.34
C ASP A 440 9.13 3.16 -24.69
N LEU A 441 10.44 3.38 -24.58
CA LEU A 441 11.41 2.40 -24.06
C LEU A 441 11.39 2.29 -22.52
N VAL A 442 10.73 3.22 -21.82
CA VAL A 442 10.80 3.34 -20.37
C VAL A 442 9.56 2.72 -19.72
N GLY A 443 9.62 1.45 -19.29
CA GLY A 443 8.48 0.79 -18.64
C GLY A 443 8.21 1.23 -17.20
N VAL A 444 9.28 1.50 -16.44
CA VAL A 444 9.23 1.87 -15.01
C VAL A 444 10.10 3.11 -14.77
N ILE A 445 9.54 4.08 -14.05
CA ILE A 445 10.20 5.34 -13.67
C ILE A 445 10.23 5.44 -12.14
N GLY A 446 11.39 5.77 -11.57
CA GLY A 446 11.55 5.93 -10.13
C GLY A 446 11.83 7.37 -9.74
N ILE A 447 11.01 7.95 -8.89
CA ILE A 447 11.17 9.28 -8.32
C ILE A 447 11.66 9.10 -6.88
N TRP A 448 12.82 9.63 -6.53
CA TRP A 448 13.36 9.42 -5.18
C TRP A 448 13.97 10.67 -4.57
N GLY A 449 13.97 10.75 -3.24
CA GLY A 449 14.49 11.89 -2.49
C GLY A 449 14.01 11.89 -1.03
N PRO A 450 14.54 12.80 -0.19
CA PRO A 450 14.21 12.86 1.24
C PRO A 450 12.70 12.94 1.53
N GLY A 451 12.27 12.49 2.72
CA GLY A 451 10.89 12.68 3.18
C GLY A 451 10.54 14.17 3.22
N GLY A 452 9.34 14.56 2.78
CA GLY A 452 8.89 15.96 2.79
C GLY A 452 9.47 16.86 1.69
N VAL A 453 10.19 16.28 0.70
CA VAL A 453 10.78 17.04 -0.43
C VAL A 453 9.80 17.36 -1.58
N GLY A 454 8.56 16.88 -1.51
CA GLY A 454 7.54 17.14 -2.55
C GLY A 454 7.40 16.06 -3.63
N LYS A 455 7.80 14.80 -3.35
CA LYS A 455 7.64 13.67 -4.29
C LYS A 455 6.17 13.39 -4.63
N THR A 456 5.31 13.30 -3.62
CA THR A 456 3.86 13.12 -3.78
C THR A 456 3.23 14.29 -4.53
N HIS A 457 3.69 15.52 -4.28
CA HIS A 457 3.25 16.70 -5.04
C HIS A 457 3.58 16.57 -6.54
N LEU A 458 4.81 16.15 -6.87
CA LEU A 458 5.21 15.88 -8.24
C LEU A 458 4.37 14.75 -8.88
N LEU A 459 4.09 13.67 -8.14
CA LEU A 459 3.27 12.55 -8.60
C LEU A 459 1.81 12.99 -8.89
N ASN A 460 1.24 13.86 -8.04
CA ASN A 460 -0.07 14.46 -8.25
C ASN A 460 -0.08 15.39 -9.47
N ASN A 461 0.96 16.20 -9.68
CA ASN A 461 1.08 17.05 -10.87
C ASN A 461 1.20 16.22 -12.15
N ILE A 462 1.89 15.07 -12.11
CA ILE A 462 1.93 14.11 -13.22
C ILE A 462 0.52 13.58 -13.51
N LYS A 463 -0.21 13.14 -12.47
CA LYS A 463 -1.59 12.66 -12.61
C LYS A 463 -2.49 13.72 -13.23
N ASN A 464 -2.51 14.92 -12.67
CA ASN A 464 -3.34 16.04 -13.15
C ASN A 464 -2.99 16.42 -14.59
N SER A 465 -1.71 16.39 -14.97
CA SER A 465 -1.28 16.68 -16.35
C SER A 465 -1.68 15.62 -17.37
N LEU A 466 -2.03 14.41 -16.91
CA LEU A 466 -2.40 13.27 -17.75
C LEU A 466 -3.88 12.88 -17.60
N ASP A 467 -4.61 13.53 -16.70
CA ASP A 467 -6.05 13.32 -16.51
C ASP A 467 -6.81 13.81 -17.76
N GLY A 468 -7.70 12.97 -18.30
CA GLY A 468 -8.38 13.24 -19.58
C GLY A 468 -7.51 13.12 -20.84
N ASN A 469 -6.24 12.71 -20.73
CA ASN A 469 -5.36 12.50 -21.88
C ASN A 469 -5.68 11.17 -22.59
N THR A 470 -5.77 11.16 -23.92
CA THR A 470 -6.04 9.96 -24.73
C THR A 470 -4.89 8.94 -24.79
N THR A 471 -3.71 9.28 -24.24
CA THR A 471 -2.51 8.42 -24.25
C THR A 471 -2.68 7.16 -23.40
N PHE A 472 -3.39 7.25 -22.27
CA PHE A 472 -3.67 6.13 -21.37
C PHE A 472 -5.18 5.97 -21.22
N ASN A 473 -5.65 4.73 -21.23
CA ASN A 473 -7.06 4.46 -20.94
C ASN A 473 -7.37 4.63 -19.44
N TYR A 474 -6.38 4.36 -18.58
CA TYR A 474 -6.50 4.44 -17.13
C TYR A 474 -5.23 5.01 -16.50
N VAL A 475 -5.40 5.96 -15.58
CA VAL A 475 -4.34 6.47 -14.69
C VAL A 475 -4.75 6.14 -13.26
N VAL A 476 -4.07 5.17 -12.66
CA VAL A 476 -4.37 4.65 -11.32
C VAL A 476 -3.29 5.11 -10.36
N GLN A 477 -3.66 5.61 -9.18
CA GLN A 477 -2.70 6.04 -8.16
C GLN A 477 -2.90 5.26 -6.86
N VAL A 478 -1.88 4.55 -6.40
CA VAL A 478 -1.93 3.76 -5.16
C VAL A 478 -0.86 4.29 -4.20
N THR A 479 -1.26 4.63 -2.98
CA THR A 479 -0.34 5.00 -1.90
C THR A 479 0.04 3.75 -1.11
N ILE A 480 1.34 3.58 -0.84
CA ILE A 480 1.88 2.38 -0.20
C ILE A 480 2.48 2.74 1.15
N SER A 481 1.87 2.23 2.21
CA SER A 481 2.40 2.36 3.56
C SER A 481 3.48 1.33 3.88
N ARG A 482 4.25 1.59 4.93
CA ARG A 482 5.27 0.65 5.42
C ARG A 482 4.62 -0.69 5.83
N GLY A 483 5.11 -1.79 5.23
CA GLY A 483 4.56 -3.13 5.48
C GLY A 483 3.20 -3.38 4.80
N CYS A 484 2.89 -2.64 3.73
CA CYS A 484 1.69 -2.83 2.92
C CYS A 484 1.64 -4.21 2.25
N SER A 485 0.47 -4.84 2.29
CA SER A 485 0.20 -6.14 1.65
C SER A 485 -0.14 -5.99 0.16
N VAL A 486 0.15 -7.02 -0.64
CA VAL A 486 -0.26 -7.10 -2.06
C VAL A 486 -1.79 -6.97 -2.20
N GLU A 487 -2.51 -7.55 -1.26
CA GLU A 487 -3.97 -7.58 -1.20
C GLU A 487 -4.58 -6.19 -1.13
N LYS A 488 -3.98 -5.31 -0.32
CA LYS A 488 -4.39 -3.90 -0.21
C LYS A 488 -4.21 -3.18 -1.55
N ILE A 489 -3.06 -3.38 -2.20
CA ILE A 489 -2.75 -2.77 -3.50
C ILE A 489 -3.75 -3.25 -4.57
N GLN A 490 -4.06 -4.56 -4.59
CA GLN A 490 -5.06 -5.12 -5.49
C GLN A 490 -6.43 -4.46 -5.27
N THR A 491 -6.85 -4.30 -4.01
CA THR A 491 -8.11 -3.64 -3.67
C THR A 491 -8.14 -2.19 -4.13
N ASP A 492 -7.07 -1.42 -3.91
CA ASP A 492 -7.01 -0.02 -4.30
C ASP A 492 -7.05 0.17 -5.83
N ILE A 493 -6.35 -0.71 -6.56
CA ILE A 493 -6.40 -0.73 -8.03
C ILE A 493 -7.80 -1.12 -8.51
N ALA A 494 -8.38 -2.19 -7.97
CA ALA A 494 -9.69 -2.67 -8.40
C ALA A 494 -10.81 -1.65 -8.16
N GLN A 495 -10.75 -0.92 -7.04
CA GLN A 495 -11.68 0.16 -6.73
C GLN A 495 -11.56 1.31 -7.73
N GLN A 496 -10.35 1.76 -8.08
CA GLN A 496 -10.17 2.84 -9.06
C GLN A 496 -10.50 2.42 -10.50
N LEU A 497 -10.42 1.12 -10.79
CA LEU A 497 -10.80 0.57 -12.09
C LEU A 497 -12.28 0.16 -12.20
N ASN A 498 -13.06 0.26 -11.11
CA ASN A 498 -14.45 -0.18 -11.01
C ASN A 498 -14.66 -1.62 -11.51
N LEU A 499 -13.91 -2.58 -10.93
CA LEU A 499 -13.98 -3.99 -11.34
C LEU A 499 -15.12 -4.71 -10.60
N ASP A 500 -16.28 -4.84 -11.24
CA ASP A 500 -17.49 -5.44 -10.64
C ASP A 500 -17.33 -6.90 -10.18
N GLU A 501 -16.47 -7.68 -10.83
CA GLU A 501 -16.19 -9.07 -10.46
C GLU A 501 -15.25 -9.19 -9.24
N PHE A 502 -14.65 -8.08 -8.78
CA PHE A 502 -13.68 -8.07 -7.70
C PHE A 502 -14.37 -8.16 -6.34
N ARG A 503 -14.17 -9.28 -5.64
CA ARG A 503 -14.65 -9.50 -4.27
C ARG A 503 -13.51 -9.42 -3.26
N LYS A 504 -13.65 -8.58 -2.22
CA LYS A 504 -12.58 -8.33 -1.23
C LYS A 504 -12.22 -9.57 -0.40
N ASP A 505 -13.16 -10.49 -0.22
CA ASP A 505 -13.04 -11.77 0.50
C ASP A 505 -12.51 -12.91 -0.37
N SER A 506 -12.23 -12.67 -1.65
CA SER A 506 -11.72 -13.69 -2.58
C SER A 506 -10.19 -13.85 -2.52
N ASP A 507 -9.72 -15.03 -2.92
CA ASP A 507 -8.31 -15.40 -2.95
C ASP A 507 -7.43 -14.40 -3.72
N VAL A 508 -6.20 -14.17 -3.24
CA VAL A 508 -5.25 -13.20 -3.79
C VAL A 508 -4.92 -13.47 -5.26
N GLN A 509 -4.86 -14.76 -5.64
CA GLN A 509 -4.56 -15.15 -7.03
C GLN A 509 -5.77 -14.91 -7.94
N PHE A 510 -6.98 -15.09 -7.42
CA PHE A 510 -8.21 -14.75 -8.14
C PHE A 510 -8.30 -13.25 -8.39
N ARG A 511 -8.05 -12.43 -7.36
CA ARG A 511 -7.98 -10.96 -7.46
C ARG A 511 -6.92 -10.50 -8.47
N CYS A 512 -5.72 -11.08 -8.40
CA CYS A 512 -4.64 -10.85 -9.37
C CYS A 512 -5.12 -11.10 -10.80
N ARG A 513 -5.80 -12.23 -11.04
CA ARG A 513 -6.30 -12.59 -12.38
C ARG A 513 -7.30 -11.59 -12.93
N ILE A 514 -8.24 -11.10 -12.11
CA ILE A 514 -9.23 -10.10 -12.53
C ILE A 514 -8.52 -8.82 -12.99
N ILE A 515 -7.59 -8.32 -12.17
CA ILE A 515 -6.82 -7.11 -12.49
C ILE A 515 -5.99 -7.32 -13.77
N TYR A 516 -5.32 -8.45 -13.88
CA TYR A 516 -4.52 -8.80 -15.05
C TYR A 516 -5.36 -8.91 -16.33
N ASP A 517 -6.48 -9.63 -16.29
CA ASP A 517 -7.37 -9.82 -17.43
C ASP A 517 -7.98 -8.50 -17.91
N PHE A 518 -8.22 -7.56 -16.99
CA PHE A 518 -8.64 -6.21 -17.30
C PHE A 518 -7.50 -5.39 -17.92
N LEU A 519 -6.35 -5.27 -17.26
CA LEU A 519 -5.25 -4.39 -17.67
C LEU A 519 -4.51 -4.87 -18.93
N LYS A 520 -4.44 -6.18 -19.21
CA LYS A 520 -3.65 -6.73 -20.33
C LYS A 520 -4.08 -6.21 -21.71
N LYS A 521 -5.32 -5.72 -21.85
CA LYS A 521 -5.89 -5.22 -23.11
C LYS A 521 -5.93 -3.70 -23.21
N ARG A 522 -5.35 -2.97 -22.24
CA ARG A 522 -5.50 -1.51 -22.09
C ARG A 522 -4.16 -0.82 -21.90
N SER A 523 -4.07 0.42 -22.35
CA SER A 523 -2.98 1.32 -22.00
C SER A 523 -3.24 1.87 -20.60
N PHE A 524 -2.26 1.77 -19.71
CA PHE A 524 -2.40 2.24 -18.33
C PHE A 524 -1.12 2.90 -17.83
N LEU A 525 -1.31 3.79 -16.87
CA LEU A 525 -0.26 4.37 -16.03
C LEU A 525 -0.62 4.09 -14.58
N ILE A 526 0.24 3.35 -13.88
CA ILE A 526 0.10 3.12 -12.44
C ILE A 526 1.12 3.99 -11.70
N LEU A 527 0.64 4.87 -10.84
CA LEU A 527 1.41 5.76 -9.99
C LEU A 527 1.45 5.14 -8.58
N VAL A 528 2.62 4.68 -8.17
CA VAL A 528 2.85 4.03 -6.87
C VAL A 528 3.52 5.04 -5.93
N ASP A 529 2.81 5.53 -4.92
CA ASP A 529 3.32 6.54 -4.01
C ASP A 529 3.91 5.93 -2.72
N ASP A 530 5.02 6.50 -2.25
CA ASP A 530 5.77 6.19 -1.03
C ASP A 530 6.22 4.73 -0.85
N LEU A 531 6.81 4.13 -1.88
CA LEU A 531 7.29 2.74 -1.81
C LEU A 531 8.45 2.56 -0.81
N TRP A 532 8.21 1.75 0.23
CA TRP A 532 9.18 1.46 1.31
C TRP A 532 10.10 0.26 1.04
N ASP A 533 9.57 -0.78 0.41
CA ASP A 533 10.24 -2.06 0.16
C ASP A 533 9.89 -2.58 -1.25
N GLN A 534 10.60 -3.62 -1.73
CA GLN A 534 10.31 -4.25 -3.02
C GLN A 534 8.91 -4.87 -3.04
N ILE A 535 8.17 -4.63 -4.13
CA ILE A 535 6.83 -5.21 -4.35
C ILE A 535 6.79 -5.97 -5.68
N ASP A 536 6.14 -7.12 -5.65
CA ASP A 536 5.88 -7.90 -6.86
C ASP A 536 4.66 -7.35 -7.60
N LEU A 537 4.91 -6.57 -8.65
CA LEU A 537 3.87 -6.00 -9.50
C LEU A 537 3.06 -7.07 -10.25
N GLN A 538 3.62 -8.26 -10.52
CA GLN A 538 2.87 -9.35 -11.14
C GLN A 538 1.90 -9.99 -10.15
N ALA A 539 2.29 -10.14 -8.89
CA ALA A 539 1.38 -10.62 -7.84
C ALA A 539 0.19 -9.67 -7.63
N VAL A 540 0.37 -8.37 -7.89
CA VAL A 540 -0.71 -7.37 -7.91
C VAL A 540 -1.65 -7.55 -9.12
N GLY A 541 -1.20 -8.20 -10.20
CA GLY A 541 -1.95 -8.36 -11.44
C GLY A 541 -1.53 -7.40 -12.56
N ILE A 542 -0.40 -6.70 -12.41
CA ILE A 542 0.10 -5.79 -13.45
C ILE A 542 0.79 -6.60 -14.56
N PRO A 543 0.34 -6.47 -15.83
CA PRO A 543 0.85 -7.29 -16.93
C PRO A 543 2.23 -6.84 -17.41
N TYR A 544 3.10 -7.81 -17.67
CA TYR A 544 4.42 -7.62 -18.29
C TYR A 544 4.42 -8.04 -19.77
N PRO A 545 5.35 -7.53 -20.59
CA PRO A 545 6.37 -6.52 -20.26
C PRO A 545 5.78 -5.12 -20.06
N LEU A 546 6.48 -4.29 -19.27
CA LEU A 546 6.21 -2.85 -19.12
C LEU A 546 6.96 -2.06 -20.20
N GLY A 547 6.34 -1.01 -20.73
CA GLY A 547 6.80 -0.30 -21.93
C GLY A 547 5.68 -0.21 -22.97
N ILE A 548 6.02 -0.37 -24.25
CA ILE A 548 5.03 -0.56 -25.31
C ILE A 548 4.98 -2.02 -25.72
N GLU A 549 3.81 -2.62 -25.65
CA GLU A 549 3.53 -3.99 -26.07
C GLU A 549 2.22 -4.00 -26.87
N ASN A 550 2.22 -4.50 -28.11
CA ASN A 550 1.03 -4.53 -28.98
C ASN A 550 0.29 -3.18 -29.10
N GLN A 551 1.03 -2.08 -29.24
CA GLN A 551 0.52 -0.69 -29.28
C GLN A 551 -0.11 -0.21 -27.95
N LEU A 552 -0.13 -1.04 -26.91
CA LEU A 552 -0.58 -0.65 -25.57
C LEU A 552 0.59 -0.05 -24.79
N ARG A 553 0.36 1.10 -24.17
CA ARG A 553 1.33 1.78 -23.30
C ARG A 553 1.11 1.33 -21.86
N ARG A 554 2.06 0.60 -21.30
CA ARG A 554 2.00 0.04 -19.94
C ARG A 554 3.13 0.64 -19.10
N LYS A 555 2.82 1.58 -18.23
CA LYS A 555 3.82 2.37 -17.51
C LYS A 555 3.57 2.31 -16.00
N VAL A 556 4.67 2.29 -15.23
CA VAL A 556 4.64 2.42 -13.78
C VAL A 556 5.57 3.56 -13.36
N VAL A 557 5.08 4.48 -12.54
CA VAL A 557 5.89 5.52 -11.89
C VAL A 557 5.82 5.24 -10.40
N LEU A 558 6.95 5.10 -9.73
CA LEU A 558 7.00 4.92 -8.28
C LEU A 558 7.74 6.07 -7.60
N THR A 559 7.29 6.49 -6.43
CA THR A 559 8.04 7.38 -5.54
C THR A 559 8.63 6.58 -4.38
N THR A 560 9.79 6.97 -3.86
CA THR A 560 10.39 6.36 -2.67
C THR A 560 11.34 7.31 -1.95
N ARG A 561 11.54 7.11 -0.65
CA ARG A 561 12.59 7.79 0.12
C ARG A 561 13.98 7.22 -0.17
N SER A 562 14.06 6.03 -0.79
CA SER A 562 15.29 5.24 -0.90
C SER A 562 15.67 4.90 -2.33
N ARG A 563 16.84 5.36 -2.79
CA ARG A 563 17.40 4.96 -4.11
C ARG A 563 17.56 3.45 -4.23
N LYS A 564 17.81 2.75 -3.12
CA LYS A 564 17.95 1.28 -3.09
C LYS A 564 16.67 0.59 -3.55
N VAL A 565 15.50 1.11 -3.16
CA VAL A 565 14.19 0.58 -3.56
C VAL A 565 14.00 0.72 -5.08
N CYS A 566 14.42 1.83 -5.69
CA CYS A 566 14.42 1.95 -7.15
C CYS A 566 15.25 0.84 -7.83
N GLY A 567 16.41 0.50 -7.25
CA GLY A 567 17.25 -0.60 -7.74
C GLY A 567 16.58 -1.98 -7.61
N GLN A 568 15.90 -2.24 -6.49
CA GLN A 568 15.15 -3.48 -6.26
C GLN A 568 13.93 -3.63 -7.18
N MET A 569 13.33 -2.50 -7.59
CA MET A 569 12.23 -2.45 -8.55
C MET A 569 12.71 -2.41 -10.02
N GLU A 570 14.01 -2.65 -10.26
CA GLU A 570 14.63 -2.66 -11.60
C GLU A 570 14.39 -1.37 -12.41
N VAL A 571 14.26 -0.24 -11.72
CA VAL A 571 14.05 1.07 -12.37
C VAL A 571 15.29 1.43 -13.19
N ARG A 572 15.09 1.71 -14.48
CA ARG A 572 16.17 2.12 -15.40
C ARG A 572 16.32 3.63 -15.54
N LYS A 573 15.25 4.39 -15.27
CA LYS A 573 15.22 5.85 -15.37
C LYS A 573 14.70 6.43 -14.07
N ASN A 574 15.51 7.27 -13.43
CA ASN A 574 15.20 7.79 -12.11
C ASN A 574 15.34 9.31 -12.08
N ILE A 575 14.43 9.98 -11.37
CA ILE A 575 14.46 11.41 -11.10
C ILE A 575 14.77 11.59 -9.62
N LYS A 576 15.85 12.31 -9.29
CA LYS A 576 16.17 12.66 -7.91
C LYS A 576 15.54 14.01 -7.59
N VAL A 577 14.53 14.02 -6.71
CA VAL A 577 13.96 15.26 -6.19
C VAL A 577 14.86 15.77 -5.07
N VAL A 578 15.47 16.93 -5.29
CA VAL A 578 16.40 17.57 -4.35
C VAL A 578 15.70 18.67 -3.55
N CYS A 579 16.28 19.05 -2.42
CA CYS A 579 15.82 20.17 -1.62
C CYS A 579 15.94 21.50 -2.40
N LEU A 580 15.14 22.49 -2.01
CA LEU A 580 15.11 23.82 -2.63
C LEU A 580 16.46 24.54 -2.44
N GLN A 581 16.85 25.33 -3.44
CA GLN A 581 18.00 26.21 -3.32
C GLN A 581 17.70 27.36 -2.36
N GLU A 582 18.73 28.02 -1.81
CA GLU A 582 18.55 29.05 -0.77
C GLU A 582 17.54 30.13 -1.15
N ASP A 583 17.56 30.61 -2.40
CA ASP A 583 16.64 31.65 -2.87
C ASP A 583 15.18 31.15 -2.93
N GLU A 584 14.93 29.97 -3.49
CA GLU A 584 13.59 29.37 -3.57
C GLU A 584 13.07 29.01 -2.17
N ALA A 585 13.94 28.45 -1.33
CA ALA A 585 13.64 28.12 0.06
C ALA A 585 13.26 29.37 0.87
N TRP A 586 14.01 30.46 0.69
CA TRP A 586 13.72 31.74 1.31
C TRP A 586 12.39 32.32 0.84
N GLN A 587 12.07 32.27 -0.45
CA GLN A 587 10.78 32.75 -0.96
C GLN A 587 9.61 31.95 -0.39
N LEU A 588 9.70 30.62 -0.40
CA LEU A 588 8.67 29.76 0.17
C LEU A 588 8.48 30.03 1.67
N PHE A 589 9.58 30.13 2.43
CA PHE A 589 9.52 30.44 3.86
C PHE A 589 8.92 31.82 4.12
N LYS A 590 9.31 32.82 3.32
CA LYS A 590 8.82 34.20 3.44
C LYS A 590 7.32 34.28 3.18
N GLU A 591 6.83 33.54 2.19
CA GLU A 591 5.40 33.40 1.91
C GLU A 591 4.65 32.83 3.11
N LYS A 592 5.16 31.75 3.74
CA LYS A 592 4.47 31.08 4.86
C LYS A 592 4.52 31.85 6.18
N VAL A 593 5.57 32.64 6.43
CA VAL A 593 5.67 33.53 7.61
C VAL A 593 4.81 34.80 7.45
N GLY A 594 4.55 35.20 6.21
CA GLY A 594 3.79 36.41 5.87
C GLY A 594 4.62 37.69 5.93
N HIS A 595 4.36 38.59 4.97
CA HIS A 595 5.10 39.86 4.83
C HIS A 595 4.99 40.77 6.06
N GLU A 596 3.86 40.74 6.77
CA GLU A 596 3.61 41.57 7.96
C GLU A 596 4.54 41.26 9.14
N THR A 597 4.95 39.98 9.28
CA THR A 597 5.84 39.58 10.38
C THR A 597 7.25 40.17 10.18
N PHE A 598 7.74 40.20 8.93
CA PHE A 598 9.07 40.73 8.60
C PHE A 598 9.15 42.26 8.61
N SER A 599 8.04 42.95 8.32
CA SER A 599 8.01 44.42 8.31
C SER A 599 8.12 45.02 9.71
N TYR A 600 7.92 44.23 10.76
CA TYR A 600 7.95 44.71 12.15
C TYR A 600 9.37 45.05 12.65
N ASN A 601 10.38 44.27 12.28
CA ASN A 601 11.77 44.48 12.70
C ASN A 601 12.76 43.93 11.64
N PRO A 602 13.67 44.74 11.09
CA PRO A 602 14.65 44.29 10.09
C PRO A 602 15.50 43.09 10.53
N ARG A 603 15.81 42.98 11.83
CA ARG A 603 16.59 41.86 12.38
C ARG A 603 15.85 40.53 12.26
N ILE A 604 14.52 40.53 12.18
CA ILE A 604 13.72 39.31 11.98
C ILE A 604 13.95 38.74 10.58
N GLU A 605 14.12 39.59 9.56
CA GLU A 605 14.41 39.12 8.21
C GLU A 605 15.80 38.44 8.14
N ASP A 606 16.80 39.01 8.83
CA ASP A 606 18.14 38.42 8.91
C ASP A 606 18.14 37.09 9.68
N LEU A 607 17.47 37.05 10.84
CA LEU A 607 17.29 35.80 11.62
C LEU A 607 16.48 34.76 10.84
N GLY A 608 15.50 35.19 10.06
CA GLY A 608 14.72 34.31 9.19
C GLY A 608 15.59 33.65 8.11
N LYS A 609 16.49 34.39 7.48
CA LYS A 609 17.46 33.83 6.53
C LYS A 609 18.42 32.86 7.20
N GLU A 610 18.89 33.16 8.42
CA GLU A 610 19.72 32.22 9.19
C GLU A 610 18.96 30.93 9.51
N LEU A 611 17.70 31.02 9.96
CA LEU A 611 16.87 29.86 10.24
C LEU A 611 16.63 29.00 8.98
N VAL A 612 16.43 29.62 7.81
CA VAL A 612 16.28 28.91 6.52
C VAL A 612 17.51 28.09 6.15
N LYS A 613 18.71 28.60 6.44
CA LYS A 613 19.97 27.87 6.20
C LYS A 613 20.04 26.58 7.03
N GLU A 614 19.60 26.63 8.28
CA GLU A 614 19.58 25.44 9.16
C GLU A 614 18.59 24.36 8.71
N MET A 615 17.53 24.75 7.98
CA MET A 615 16.54 23.81 7.41
C MET A 615 16.99 23.14 6.10
N LYS A 616 18.12 23.60 5.52
CA LYS A 616 18.76 23.00 4.32
C LYS A 616 17.80 22.80 3.13
N GLY A 617 16.87 23.74 2.95
CA GLY A 617 15.98 23.79 1.79
C GLY A 617 14.86 22.74 1.78
N LEU A 618 14.58 22.05 2.89
CA LEU A 618 13.52 21.04 2.95
C LEU A 618 12.12 21.70 2.94
N PRO A 619 11.28 21.50 1.89
CA PRO A 619 9.97 22.17 1.76
C PRO A 619 9.04 21.96 2.95
N LEU A 620 8.88 20.72 3.43
CA LEU A 620 7.99 20.45 4.56
C LEU A 620 8.43 21.23 5.81
N ALA A 621 9.72 21.21 6.15
CA ALA A 621 10.25 21.98 7.28
C ALA A 621 10.04 23.48 7.09
N LEU A 622 10.33 24.02 5.90
CA LEU A 622 10.12 25.43 5.56
C LEU A 622 8.66 25.86 5.77
N VAL A 623 7.70 25.03 5.33
CA VAL A 623 6.27 25.31 5.47
C VAL A 623 5.83 25.24 6.92
N THR A 624 6.13 24.14 7.62
CA THR A 624 5.66 23.92 9.00
C THR A 624 6.28 24.93 9.96
N ILE A 625 7.59 25.18 9.85
CA ILE A 625 8.30 26.14 10.69
C ILE A 625 7.94 27.57 10.30
N GLY A 626 7.83 27.88 9.00
CA GLY A 626 7.42 29.19 8.52
C GLY A 626 6.07 29.63 9.12
N LYS A 627 5.05 28.77 9.05
CA LYS A 627 3.77 29.04 9.72
C LYS A 627 3.89 29.11 11.24
N THR A 628 4.75 28.29 11.86
CA THR A 628 5.01 28.38 13.31
C THR A 628 5.66 29.72 13.72
N MET A 629 6.33 30.38 12.79
CA MET A 629 6.96 31.69 12.97
C MET A 629 6.06 32.88 12.56
N TYR A 630 4.91 32.62 11.92
CA TYR A 630 3.90 33.63 11.62
C TYR A 630 3.50 34.42 12.88
N ALA A 631 3.38 35.75 12.73
CA ALA A 631 3.03 36.70 13.79
C ALA A 631 3.99 36.73 15.01
N LYS A 632 5.17 36.08 14.96
CA LYS A 632 6.19 36.20 16.00
C LYS A 632 7.10 37.39 15.74
N THR A 633 6.83 38.49 16.43
CA THR A 633 7.57 39.76 16.32
C THR A 633 8.75 39.91 17.29
N ASP A 634 8.97 38.93 18.16
CA ASP A 634 10.04 38.94 19.17
C ASP A 634 11.27 38.18 18.66
N THR A 635 12.41 38.87 18.54
CA THR A 635 13.68 38.32 18.04
C THR A 635 14.19 37.15 18.87
N ALA A 636 13.92 37.11 20.18
CA ALA A 636 14.35 35.99 21.04
C ALA A 636 13.72 34.65 20.62
N LYS A 637 12.49 34.67 20.10
CA LYS A 637 11.80 33.46 19.59
C LYS A 637 12.44 32.92 18.31
N TRP A 638 13.00 33.81 17.49
CA TRP A 638 13.72 33.45 16.27
C TRP A 638 15.11 32.89 16.60
N GLU A 639 15.84 33.51 17.53
CA GLU A 639 17.12 33.01 18.03
C GLU A 639 16.97 31.62 18.66
N TYR A 640 15.94 31.42 19.49
CA TYR A 640 15.61 30.10 20.04
C TYR A 640 15.36 29.04 18.95
N ALA A 641 14.61 29.40 17.89
CA ALA A 641 14.35 28.48 16.78
C ALA A 641 15.65 28.07 16.07
N ILE A 642 16.57 29.00 15.86
CA ILE A 642 17.89 28.74 15.27
C ILE A 642 18.71 27.81 16.16
N GLU A 643 18.78 28.08 17.47
CA GLU A 643 19.51 27.23 18.41
C GLU A 643 18.94 25.81 18.46
N TYR A 644 17.61 25.67 18.44
CA TYR A 644 16.93 24.38 18.38
C TYR A 644 17.29 23.61 17.09
N MET A 645 17.30 24.27 15.93
CA MET A 645 17.67 23.63 14.66
C MET A 645 19.14 23.21 14.64
N LYS A 646 20.03 24.05 15.15
CA LYS A 646 21.46 23.72 15.28
C LYS A 646 21.63 22.44 16.12
N GLN A 647 20.98 22.35 17.28
CA GLN A 647 21.02 21.17 18.15
C GLN A 647 20.48 19.89 17.50
N SER A 648 19.52 20.02 16.57
CA SER A 648 18.93 18.88 15.86
C SER A 648 19.95 18.08 15.03
N TRP A 649 21.08 18.71 14.66
CA TRP A 649 22.16 18.14 13.84
C TRP A 649 23.34 17.54 14.66
N TYR A 650 23.39 17.70 15.99
CA TYR A 650 24.58 17.38 16.81
C TYR A 650 24.64 15.95 17.42
N VAL A 651 23.72 15.04 17.12
CA VAL A 651 23.69 13.72 17.78
C VAL A 651 24.62 12.71 17.09
N LYS A 652 25.43 12.01 17.89
CA LYS A 652 26.48 11.03 17.52
C LYS A 652 25.98 9.69 16.97
N ASP A 653 24.67 9.50 16.84
CA ASP A 653 24.10 8.29 16.23
C ASP A 653 23.94 8.53 14.73
N ASP A 654 24.67 7.74 13.96
CA ASP A 654 24.66 7.57 12.50
C ASP A 654 24.14 8.79 11.67
N PRO A 655 25.05 9.64 11.13
CA PRO A 655 24.73 10.72 10.20
C PRO A 655 23.95 10.31 8.94
N LEU A 656 23.77 9.01 8.68
CA LEU A 656 23.03 8.46 7.54
C LEU A 656 21.53 8.27 7.80
N ASP A 657 21.04 8.40 9.04
CA ASP A 657 19.58 8.33 9.35
C ASP A 657 18.91 9.70 9.08
N MET A 658 18.86 10.07 7.79
CA MET A 658 18.24 11.30 7.29
C MET A 658 16.76 11.44 7.69
N GLU A 659 16.06 10.33 7.99
CA GLU A 659 14.67 10.33 8.41
C GLU A 659 14.50 10.95 9.81
N ARG A 660 15.35 10.57 10.77
CA ARG A 660 15.34 11.17 12.11
C ARG A 660 15.70 12.66 12.11
N VAL A 661 16.55 13.08 11.18
CA VAL A 661 16.89 14.49 10.99
C VAL A 661 15.65 15.29 10.57
N VAL A 662 14.88 14.78 9.60
CA VAL A 662 13.62 15.39 9.18
C VAL A 662 12.61 15.44 10.33
N PHE A 663 12.44 14.34 11.08
CA PHE A 663 11.53 14.32 12.22
C PHE A 663 11.90 15.35 13.29
N ARG A 664 13.19 15.56 13.56
CA ARG A 664 13.63 16.56 14.55
C ARG A 664 13.35 17.99 14.10
N GLN A 665 13.52 18.29 12.81
CA GLN A 665 13.19 19.59 12.25
C GLN A 665 11.68 19.89 12.38
N VAL A 666 10.83 18.94 11.94
CA VAL A 666 9.36 19.12 12.00
C VAL A 666 8.84 19.09 13.44
N LYS A 667 9.53 18.40 14.38
CA LYS A 667 9.16 18.34 15.80
C LYS A 667 9.13 19.71 16.47
N PHE A 668 9.85 20.71 15.95
CA PHE A 668 9.79 22.07 16.47
C PHE A 668 8.35 22.63 16.50
N SER A 669 7.55 22.35 15.47
CA SER A 669 6.15 22.79 15.40
C SER A 669 5.28 22.08 16.43
N PHE A 670 5.52 20.80 16.69
CA PHE A 670 4.88 20.06 17.78
C PHE A 670 5.26 20.60 19.18
N ASP A 671 6.55 20.88 19.40
CA ASP A 671 7.02 21.43 20.67
C ASP A 671 6.48 22.84 20.91
N SER A 672 6.24 23.60 19.84
CA SER A 672 5.65 24.93 19.87
C SER A 672 4.15 24.96 20.17
N LEU A 673 3.46 23.80 20.21
CA LEU A 673 2.04 23.73 20.56
C LEU A 673 1.80 24.24 21.99
N ARG A 674 0.74 25.02 22.19
CA ARG A 674 0.54 25.81 23.41
C ARG A 674 0.35 24.98 24.70
N ASN A 675 -0.13 23.75 24.61
CA ASN A 675 -0.43 22.93 25.79
C ASN A 675 -0.36 21.42 25.52
N ASN A 676 -0.38 20.63 26.60
CA ASN A 676 -0.28 19.17 26.52
C ASN A 676 -1.52 18.47 25.98
N ILE A 677 -2.70 19.09 26.05
CA ILE A 677 -3.94 18.52 25.48
C ILE A 677 -3.83 18.50 23.95
N LEU A 678 -3.49 19.65 23.35
CA LEU A 678 -3.30 19.79 21.91
C LEU A 678 -2.21 18.84 21.38
N ARG A 679 -1.12 18.67 22.13
CA ARG A 679 -0.08 17.66 21.82
C ARG A 679 -0.62 16.23 21.85
N LYS A 680 -1.44 15.86 22.86
CA LYS A 680 -2.05 14.53 22.92
C LYS A 680 -3.06 14.31 21.79
N CYS A 681 -3.88 15.31 21.48
CA CYS A 681 -4.81 15.29 20.35
C CYS A 681 -4.06 15.03 19.04
N PHE A 682 -2.98 15.78 18.78
CA PHE A 682 -2.11 15.56 17.63
C PHE A 682 -1.58 14.11 17.56
N LEU A 683 -1.04 13.57 18.67
CA LEU A 683 -0.52 12.21 18.69
C LEU A 683 -1.59 11.16 18.39
N THR A 684 -2.83 11.36 18.84
CA THR A 684 -3.92 10.41 18.57
C THR A 684 -4.35 10.40 17.10
N CYS A 685 -4.14 11.48 16.34
CA CYS A 685 -4.40 11.47 14.89
C CYS A 685 -3.55 10.42 14.16
N ALA A 686 -2.37 10.07 14.70
CA ALA A 686 -1.49 9.06 14.11
C ALA A 686 -2.04 7.62 14.20
N LEU A 687 -3.16 7.39 14.89
CA LEU A 687 -3.83 6.08 14.95
C LEU A 687 -4.52 5.70 13.64
N TRP A 688 -4.83 6.67 12.78
CA TRP A 688 -5.42 6.45 11.46
C TRP A 688 -4.35 6.06 10.42
N PRO A 689 -4.75 5.49 9.26
CA PRO A 689 -3.82 5.17 8.19
C PRO A 689 -3.11 6.39 7.61
N GLU A 690 -2.02 6.15 6.88
CA GLU A 690 -1.30 7.19 6.15
C GLU A 690 -2.17 7.77 5.04
N ASP A 691 -2.09 9.10 4.88
CA ASP A 691 -2.83 9.86 3.89
C ASP A 691 -4.37 9.68 3.92
N GLN A 692 -4.91 9.07 4.97
CA GLN A 692 -6.34 8.88 5.12
C GLN A 692 -7.02 10.21 5.41
N LYS A 693 -8.10 10.49 4.67
CA LYS A 693 -9.04 11.56 5.02
C LYS A 693 -9.87 11.10 6.23
N ILE A 694 -9.77 11.83 7.32
CA ILE A 694 -10.44 11.51 8.59
C ILE A 694 -11.61 12.49 8.74
N PRO A 695 -12.87 12.03 8.82
CA PRO A 695 -13.99 12.91 9.12
C PRO A 695 -13.76 13.61 10.47
N ARG A 696 -13.93 14.93 10.52
CA ARG A 696 -13.71 15.70 11.77
C ARG A 696 -14.57 15.17 12.92
N GLU A 697 -15.79 14.73 12.65
CA GLU A 697 -16.64 14.16 13.69
C GLU A 697 -16.04 12.89 14.32
N MET A 698 -15.51 11.95 13.51
CA MET A 698 -14.90 10.72 14.03
C MET A 698 -13.70 11.03 14.94
N LEU A 699 -12.86 11.99 14.53
CA LEU A 699 -11.73 12.41 15.34
C LEU A 699 -12.17 13.12 16.63
N ALA A 700 -13.24 13.92 16.57
CA ALA A 700 -13.84 14.56 17.74
C ALA A 700 -14.43 13.51 18.72
N ARG A 701 -15.20 12.53 18.22
CA ARG A 701 -15.71 11.40 19.02
C ARG A 701 -14.58 10.66 19.73
N CYS A 702 -13.45 10.42 19.04
CA CYS A 702 -12.26 9.83 19.63
C CYS A 702 -11.66 10.68 20.74
N TRP A 703 -11.43 11.98 20.53
CA TRP A 703 -10.86 12.87 21.55
C TRP A 703 -11.75 13.05 22.78
N ILE A 704 -13.06 13.09 22.58
CA ILE A 704 -14.04 13.12 23.66
C ILE A 704 -14.04 11.78 24.41
N GLY A 705 -14.06 10.66 23.68
CA GLY A 705 -14.00 9.30 24.24
C GLY A 705 -12.75 9.00 25.06
N LEU A 706 -11.62 9.61 24.68
CA LEU A 706 -10.35 9.52 25.41
C LEU A 706 -10.26 10.51 26.60
N GLY A 707 -11.26 11.38 26.77
CA GLY A 707 -11.26 12.43 27.79
C GLY A 707 -10.20 13.52 27.55
N LEU A 708 -9.75 13.70 26.31
CA LEU A 708 -8.88 14.82 25.93
C LEU A 708 -9.67 16.12 25.80
N VAL A 709 -10.94 16.00 25.44
CA VAL A 709 -11.91 17.09 25.41
C VAL A 709 -13.10 16.67 26.26
N ASP A 710 -13.38 17.41 27.33
CA ASP A 710 -14.50 17.16 28.23
C ASP A 710 -15.10 18.49 28.67
N GLU A 711 -16.08 18.95 27.90
CA GLU A 711 -16.86 20.14 28.24
C GLU A 711 -18.19 19.75 28.92
N PRO A 712 -18.81 20.65 29.70
CA PRO A 712 -20.09 20.35 30.37
C PRO A 712 -21.18 19.88 29.40
N GLU A 713 -21.26 20.51 28.22
CA GLU A 713 -22.20 20.15 27.16
C GLU A 713 -21.48 19.40 26.02
N ILE A 714 -22.16 18.43 25.42
CA ILE A 714 -21.61 17.68 24.27
C ILE A 714 -21.33 18.60 23.08
N LYS A 715 -22.18 19.60 22.85
CA LYS A 715 -22.02 20.56 21.75
C LYS A 715 -20.72 21.35 21.91
N SER A 716 -20.45 21.83 23.13
CA SER A 716 -19.22 22.55 23.46
C SER A 716 -17.99 21.65 23.31
N SER A 717 -18.12 20.35 23.59
CA SER A 717 -17.05 19.37 23.37
C SER A 717 -16.70 19.24 21.88
N TYR A 718 -17.70 19.12 20.99
CA TYR A 718 -17.48 19.11 19.54
C TYR A 718 -16.87 20.43 19.03
N ILE A 719 -17.38 21.59 19.47
CA ILE A 719 -16.80 22.90 19.11
C ILE A 719 -15.34 23.00 19.54
N THR A 720 -15.03 22.57 20.76
CA THR A 720 -13.66 22.56 21.29
C THR A 720 -12.76 21.63 20.48
N ALA A 721 -13.24 20.44 20.13
CA ALA A 721 -12.51 19.52 19.27
C ALA A 721 -12.22 20.12 17.89
N TYR A 722 -13.22 20.72 17.22
CA TYR A 722 -13.04 21.35 15.91
C TYR A 722 -12.08 22.55 15.97
N ASN A 723 -12.13 23.35 17.04
CA ASN A 723 -11.16 24.43 17.27
C ASN A 723 -9.73 23.90 17.43
N LEU A 724 -9.54 22.82 18.21
CA LEU A 724 -8.23 22.18 18.36
C LEU A 724 -7.72 21.61 17.03
N MET A 725 -8.60 21.06 16.18
CA MET A 725 -8.21 20.65 14.82
C MET A 725 -7.74 21.85 13.99
N GLY A 726 -8.50 22.95 13.98
CA GLY A 726 -8.11 24.18 13.28
C GLY A 726 -6.77 24.74 13.75
N GLU A 727 -6.44 24.61 15.04
CA GLU A 727 -5.12 24.98 15.57
C GLU A 727 -4.00 24.07 15.07
N LEU A 728 -4.24 22.75 14.97
CA LEU A 728 -3.28 21.83 14.35
C LEU A 728 -3.11 22.10 12.85
N SER A 729 -4.19 22.45 12.16
CA SER A 729 -4.17 22.86 10.75
C SER A 729 -3.39 24.16 10.54
N ALA A 730 -3.60 25.15 11.41
CA ALA A 730 -2.86 26.41 11.41
C ALA A 730 -1.35 26.18 11.65
N ALA A 731 -0.99 25.17 12.46
CA ALA A 731 0.38 24.74 12.68
C ALA A 731 0.96 23.84 11.56
N CYS A 732 0.21 23.57 10.48
CA CYS A 732 0.59 22.64 9.40
C CYS A 732 0.94 21.22 9.88
N LEU A 733 0.35 20.82 11.00
CA LEU A 733 0.43 19.45 11.53
C LEU A 733 -0.75 18.58 11.06
N LEU A 734 -1.83 19.22 10.63
CA LEU A 734 -2.92 18.64 9.85
C LEU A 734 -3.13 19.46 8.58
N GLU A 735 -3.65 18.81 7.56
CA GLU A 735 -4.14 19.42 6.33
C GLU A 735 -5.66 19.39 6.37
N GLU A 736 -6.29 20.54 6.09
CA GLU A 736 -7.74 20.61 5.91
C GLU A 736 -8.03 20.26 4.46
N ASP A 737 -8.94 19.31 4.27
CA ASP A 737 -9.38 18.88 2.97
C ASP A 737 -10.91 18.94 2.96
N HIS A 738 -11.44 19.89 2.20
CA HIS A 738 -12.86 19.99 1.91
C HIS A 738 -13.17 19.07 0.72
N GLY A 739 -13.02 17.77 0.99
CA GLY A 739 -13.27 16.70 0.04
C GLY A 739 -14.69 16.17 0.14
N ILE A 740 -15.05 15.29 -0.80
CA ILE A 740 -16.28 14.50 -0.75
C ILE A 740 -15.85 13.04 -0.85
N ILE A 741 -16.38 12.19 0.04
CA ILE A 741 -16.19 10.73 -0.01
C ILE A 741 -17.56 10.09 0.12
N MET A 742 -17.74 8.99 -0.58
CA MET A 742 -18.93 8.15 -0.50
C MET A 742 -18.99 7.49 0.88
N TYR A 743 -20.02 7.81 1.66
CA TYR A 743 -20.37 7.09 2.88
C TYR A 743 -21.75 6.48 2.67
N ASN A 744 -21.84 5.14 2.66
CA ASN A 744 -23.12 4.42 2.54
C ASN A 744 -23.99 4.82 1.33
N GLU A 745 -23.42 4.91 0.12
CA GLU A 745 -24.12 5.33 -1.12
C GLU A 745 -24.56 6.81 -1.16
N TYR A 746 -24.35 7.58 -0.08
CA TYR A 746 -24.56 9.03 -0.01
C TYR A 746 -23.23 9.78 -0.15
N LEU A 747 -23.23 10.92 -0.86
CA LEU A 747 -22.10 11.85 -0.86
C LEU A 747 -22.41 12.95 0.14
N GLU A 748 -21.73 12.96 1.27
CA GLU A 748 -21.72 14.10 2.19
C GLU A 748 -20.40 14.85 2.04
N MET A 749 -20.46 16.19 1.96
CA MET A 749 -19.26 17.01 2.09
C MET A 749 -18.97 17.13 3.58
N HIS A 750 -18.27 16.14 4.14
CA HIS A 750 -17.69 16.29 5.45
C HIS A 750 -16.47 17.21 5.37
N ASP A 751 -16.25 18.00 6.41
CA ASP A 751 -14.92 18.54 6.63
C ASP A 751 -14.00 17.40 7.06
N TYR A 752 -12.93 17.19 6.30
CA TYR A 752 -11.91 16.20 6.65
C TYR A 752 -10.66 16.90 7.15
N VAL A 753 -9.94 16.18 8.00
CA VAL A 753 -8.52 16.46 8.25
C VAL A 753 -7.69 15.29 7.78
N LYS A 754 -6.50 15.59 7.31
CA LYS A 754 -5.51 14.62 6.85
C LYS A 754 -4.19 14.90 7.56
N MET A 755 -3.45 13.85 7.91
CA MET A 755 -2.08 14.00 8.42
C MET A 755 -1.10 13.55 7.35
N HIS A 756 -0.15 14.42 7.00
CA HIS A 756 0.93 14.11 6.07
C HIS A 756 1.77 12.93 6.59
N ASP A 757 2.18 12.00 5.73
CA ASP A 757 2.93 10.78 6.06
C ASP A 757 4.13 11.02 7.01
N VAL A 758 5.03 11.95 6.68
CA VAL A 758 6.20 12.32 7.51
C VAL A 758 5.80 12.90 8.86
N VAL A 759 4.70 13.67 8.92
CA VAL A 759 4.18 14.24 10.18
C VAL A 759 3.60 13.13 11.05
N ARG A 760 2.92 12.16 10.44
CA ARG A 760 2.41 10.96 11.10
C ARG A 760 3.53 10.08 11.63
N ASP A 761 4.56 9.82 10.83
CA ASP A 761 5.74 9.06 11.24
C ASP A 761 6.44 9.72 12.42
N MET A 762 6.59 11.06 12.38
CA MET A 762 7.11 11.83 13.50
C MET A 762 6.21 11.71 14.74
N ALA A 763 4.88 11.76 14.60
CA ALA A 763 3.94 11.59 15.70
C ALA A 763 4.07 10.21 16.35
N LEU A 764 4.18 9.15 15.55
CA LEU A 764 4.43 7.78 16.04
C LEU A 764 5.80 7.69 16.73
N TRP A 765 6.84 8.30 16.15
CA TRP A 765 8.16 8.38 16.76
C TRP A 765 8.13 9.08 18.12
N ILE A 766 7.40 10.18 18.26
CA ILE A 766 7.20 10.90 19.53
C ILE A 766 6.41 10.05 20.53
N ALA A 767 5.29 9.46 20.09
CA ALA A 767 4.44 8.59 20.91
C ALA A 767 5.23 7.39 21.46
N CYS A 768 6.19 6.88 20.68
CA CYS A 768 7.10 5.80 21.05
C CYS A 768 8.40 6.29 21.73
N GLY A 769 8.40 7.48 22.32
CA GLY A 769 9.48 7.99 23.17
C GLY A 769 10.72 8.49 22.42
N CYS A 770 10.54 8.98 21.19
CA CYS A 770 11.58 9.57 20.35
C CYS A 770 12.80 8.64 20.14
N GLY A 771 12.56 7.33 19.99
CA GLY A 771 13.63 6.34 19.74
C GLY A 771 14.23 5.70 20.99
N LYS A 772 13.70 5.96 22.19
CA LYS A 772 14.12 5.32 23.46
C LYS A 772 13.47 3.94 23.71
N ASN A 773 13.03 3.22 22.67
CA ASN A 773 12.30 1.94 22.75
C ASN A 773 11.08 1.95 23.70
N ASN A 774 10.23 2.97 23.60
CA ASN A 774 8.97 3.02 24.35
C ASN A 774 7.83 2.48 23.48
N SER A 775 7.79 1.16 23.24
CA SER A 775 6.84 0.45 22.34
C SER A 775 5.39 0.41 22.85
N LYS A 776 4.91 1.50 23.46
CA LYS A 776 3.55 1.62 24.03
C LYS A 776 2.47 1.76 22.96
N TRP A 777 2.82 2.18 21.75
CA TRP A 777 1.89 2.32 20.65
C TRP A 777 2.26 1.32 19.56
N PHE A 778 1.27 0.58 19.08
CA PHE A 778 1.40 -0.30 17.94
C PHE A 778 0.34 0.08 16.91
N VAL A 779 0.76 0.73 15.83
CA VAL A 779 -0.14 1.22 14.79
C VAL A 779 0.22 0.57 13.47
N ARG A 780 -0.71 -0.22 12.94
CA ARG A 780 -0.67 -0.76 11.57
C ARG A 780 -2.05 -0.54 10.96
N ALA A 781 -2.46 0.70 10.78
CA ALA A 781 -3.77 1.02 10.20
C ALA A 781 -3.67 1.13 8.68
N GLY A 782 -4.59 0.50 7.94
CA GLY A 782 -4.68 0.62 6.47
C GLY A 782 -3.59 -0.08 5.67
N VAL A 783 -2.76 -0.92 6.29
CA VAL A 783 -1.64 -1.62 5.62
C VAL A 783 -2.05 -2.98 5.04
N GLY A 784 -3.21 -3.50 5.47
CA GLY A 784 -3.69 -4.84 5.14
C GLY A 784 -3.15 -5.93 6.07
N TRP A 785 -3.62 -7.17 5.88
CA TRP A 785 -3.23 -8.30 6.70
C TRP A 785 -1.87 -8.87 6.30
N ASP A 786 -1.05 -9.23 7.29
CA ASP A 786 0.24 -9.89 7.08
C ASP A 786 0.48 -10.84 8.26
N GLU A 787 0.37 -12.15 8.02
CA GLU A 787 0.52 -13.19 9.06
C GLU A 787 1.92 -13.21 9.70
N LYS A 788 2.90 -12.49 9.13
CA LYS A 788 4.29 -12.47 9.62
C LYS A 788 4.50 -11.57 10.82
N PHE A 789 3.59 -10.65 11.14
CA PHE A 789 3.79 -9.73 12.27
C PHE A 789 3.17 -10.27 13.57
N SER A 790 3.89 -10.09 14.68
CA SER A 790 3.40 -10.35 16.03
C SER A 790 3.23 -9.05 16.79
N ILE A 791 2.19 -8.97 17.62
CA ILE A 791 1.94 -7.81 18.47
C ILE A 791 2.50 -8.11 19.86
N PRO A 792 3.35 -7.23 20.43
CA PRO A 792 3.86 -7.38 21.79
C PRO A 792 2.78 -6.97 22.81
N TRP A 793 1.70 -7.76 22.89
CA TRP A 793 0.49 -7.47 23.67
C TRP A 793 0.76 -7.07 25.12
N SER A 794 1.77 -7.64 25.76
CA SER A 794 2.17 -7.32 27.14
C SER A 794 2.80 -5.93 27.35
N GLN A 795 3.29 -5.29 26.29
CA GLN A 795 4.02 -4.01 26.37
C GLN A 795 3.20 -2.81 25.86
N VAL A 796 2.23 -3.06 24.98
CA VAL A 796 1.46 -2.02 24.29
C VAL A 796 0.33 -1.47 25.16
N GLU A 797 0.16 -0.14 25.13
CA GLU A 797 -0.96 0.57 25.73
C GLU A 797 -2.05 0.93 24.70
N ARG A 798 -1.65 1.20 23.45
CA ARG A 798 -2.57 1.55 22.36
C ARG A 798 -2.26 0.73 21.12
N VAL A 799 -3.30 0.11 20.55
CA VAL A 799 -3.22 -0.69 19.34
C VAL A 799 -4.23 -0.17 18.34
N SER A 800 -3.79 0.11 17.11
CA SER A 800 -4.67 0.42 15.98
C SER A 800 -4.38 -0.52 14.81
N LEU A 801 -5.38 -1.31 14.44
CA LEU A 801 -5.39 -2.24 13.30
C LEU A 801 -6.61 -1.99 12.41
N MET A 802 -7.16 -0.78 12.44
CA MET A 802 -8.31 -0.39 11.62
C MET A 802 -7.98 -0.50 10.12
N MET A 803 -9.01 -0.73 9.29
CA MET A 803 -8.90 -0.71 7.82
C MET A 803 -7.90 -1.73 7.22
N ASN A 804 -7.73 -2.89 7.85
CA ASN A 804 -6.77 -3.92 7.43
C ASN A 804 -7.39 -5.14 6.75
N MET A 805 -8.71 -5.16 6.58
CA MET A 805 -9.45 -6.31 6.04
C MET A 805 -9.31 -7.58 6.91
N LEU A 806 -9.10 -7.41 8.22
CA LEU A 806 -8.94 -8.53 9.16
C LEU A 806 -10.22 -9.35 9.27
N SER A 807 -10.11 -10.67 9.18
CA SER A 807 -11.21 -11.60 9.47
C SER A 807 -11.23 -12.11 10.91
N GLU A 808 -10.08 -12.05 11.57
CA GLU A 808 -9.88 -12.41 12.98
C GLU A 808 -8.85 -11.49 13.65
N LEU A 809 -8.75 -11.57 14.98
CA LEU A 809 -7.72 -10.88 15.74
C LEU A 809 -6.36 -11.61 15.61
N PRO A 810 -5.24 -10.89 15.59
CA PRO A 810 -3.91 -11.51 15.68
C PRO A 810 -3.78 -12.33 16.97
N PRO A 811 -3.00 -13.44 16.97
CA PRO A 811 -2.83 -14.29 18.15
C PRO A 811 -2.41 -13.50 19.39
N VAL A 812 -3.15 -13.66 20.50
CA VAL A 812 -2.86 -13.00 21.79
C VAL A 812 -2.00 -13.92 22.65
N ASP A 813 -0.73 -14.00 22.27
CA ASP A 813 0.27 -14.92 22.85
C ASP A 813 0.82 -14.47 24.23
N SER A 814 0.46 -13.27 24.68
CA SER A 814 0.86 -12.73 26.00
C SER A 814 -0.26 -11.90 26.63
N ASN A 815 -0.22 -11.71 27.96
CA ASN A 815 -1.28 -11.02 28.70
C ASN A 815 -1.31 -9.49 28.40
N PRO A 816 -2.37 -8.94 27.78
CA PRO A 816 -2.47 -7.52 27.40
C PRO A 816 -2.83 -6.61 28.58
N CYS A 817 -2.09 -6.71 29.68
CA CYS A 817 -2.42 -6.06 30.95
C CYS A 817 -2.25 -4.54 30.96
N HIS A 818 -1.52 -3.95 30.02
CA HIS A 818 -1.31 -2.49 29.90
C HIS A 818 -2.23 -1.83 28.85
N MET A 819 -2.97 -2.63 28.09
CA MET A 819 -3.71 -2.16 26.94
C MET A 819 -4.94 -1.35 27.34
N ARG A 820 -5.02 -0.11 26.86
CA ARG A 820 -6.08 0.87 27.15
C ARG A 820 -6.97 1.12 25.94
N MET A 821 -6.41 1.08 24.73
CA MET A 821 -7.11 1.42 23.50
C MET A 821 -6.89 0.34 22.44
N LEU A 822 -7.98 -0.11 21.82
CA LEU A 822 -8.00 -1.03 20.70
C LEU A 822 -8.91 -0.49 19.61
N CYS A 823 -8.31 -0.13 18.47
CA CYS A 823 -9.05 0.29 17.28
C CYS A 823 -9.02 -0.81 16.24
N LEU A 824 -10.19 -1.35 15.93
CA LEU A 824 -10.41 -2.41 14.95
C LEU A 824 -11.44 -2.01 13.90
N GLY A 825 -11.88 -0.75 13.87
CA GLY A 825 -12.91 -0.30 12.95
C GLY A 825 -12.59 -0.59 11.48
N ASN A 826 -13.63 -0.74 10.66
CA ASN A 826 -13.53 -0.98 9.21
C ASN A 826 -12.73 -2.26 8.85
N ASN A 827 -13.04 -3.38 9.53
CA ASN A 827 -12.50 -4.72 9.24
C ASN A 827 -13.62 -5.72 8.89
N PHE A 828 -13.30 -7.01 8.74
CA PHE A 828 -14.24 -8.08 8.34
C PHE A 828 -14.31 -9.20 9.39
N LEU A 829 -14.45 -8.83 10.67
CA LEU A 829 -14.25 -9.68 11.87
C LEU A 829 -15.32 -10.77 12.09
N SER A 830 -15.84 -11.36 11.02
CA SER A 830 -16.80 -12.47 11.00
C SER A 830 -16.30 -13.72 11.74
N ARG A 831 -14.98 -13.94 11.86
CA ARG A 831 -14.34 -15.08 12.55
C ARG A 831 -13.72 -14.70 13.89
N LEU A 832 -14.12 -13.57 14.47
CA LEU A 832 -13.55 -13.08 15.72
C LEU A 832 -13.63 -14.14 16.84
N GLN A 833 -12.47 -14.52 17.36
CA GLN A 833 -12.36 -15.44 18.48
C GLN A 833 -12.73 -14.72 19.78
N TYR A 834 -14.02 -14.59 20.06
CA TYR A 834 -14.53 -13.75 21.14
C TYR A 834 -13.92 -14.02 22.53
N HIS A 835 -13.54 -15.27 22.81
CA HIS A 835 -12.94 -15.65 24.11
C HIS A 835 -11.62 -14.91 24.39
N GLU A 836 -10.88 -14.52 23.35
CA GLU A 836 -9.65 -13.74 23.43
C GLU A 836 -9.91 -12.33 23.97
N ILE A 837 -11.09 -11.76 23.72
CA ILE A 837 -11.48 -10.43 24.18
C ILE A 837 -11.42 -10.33 25.71
N ARG A 838 -11.73 -11.42 26.42
CA ARG A 838 -11.71 -11.45 27.90
C ARG A 838 -10.32 -11.16 28.48
N LYS A 839 -9.24 -11.30 27.69
CA LYS A 839 -7.88 -11.04 28.14
C LYS A 839 -7.60 -9.53 28.31
N PHE A 840 -8.32 -8.64 27.61
CA PHE A 840 -8.10 -7.19 27.63
C PHE A 840 -8.71 -6.48 28.86
N THR A 841 -8.45 -7.00 30.06
CA THR A 841 -9.05 -6.52 31.33
C THR A 841 -8.79 -5.03 31.67
N SER A 842 -7.76 -4.44 31.06
CA SER A 842 -7.32 -3.07 31.26
C SER A 842 -7.92 -2.06 30.25
N LEU A 843 -8.69 -2.54 29.28
CA LEU A 843 -9.17 -1.77 28.14
C LEU A 843 -10.23 -0.75 28.57
N THR A 844 -10.08 0.49 28.10
CA THR A 844 -11.02 1.60 28.35
C THR A 844 -11.69 2.10 27.07
N TYR A 845 -11.05 1.89 25.91
CA TYR A 845 -11.55 2.31 24.60
C TYR A 845 -11.50 1.14 23.62
N LEU A 846 -12.65 0.78 23.06
CA LEU A 846 -12.79 -0.24 22.02
C LEU A 846 -13.62 0.28 20.85
N ASP A 847 -13.01 0.30 19.68
CA ASP A 847 -13.69 0.59 18.41
C ASP A 847 -13.76 -0.68 17.57
N LEU A 848 -15.00 -1.11 17.30
CA LEU A 848 -15.39 -2.24 16.45
C LEU A 848 -16.37 -1.76 15.36
N SER A 849 -16.38 -0.47 15.03
CA SER A 849 -17.26 0.11 14.03
C SER A 849 -17.01 -0.52 12.65
N PHE A 850 -18.05 -0.66 11.82
CA PHE A 850 -17.98 -1.18 10.44
C PHE A 850 -17.13 -2.47 10.31
N SER A 851 -17.25 -3.38 11.28
CA SER A 851 -16.40 -4.56 11.38
C SER A 851 -17.07 -5.86 10.91
N GLN A 852 -18.27 -5.75 10.31
CA GLN A 852 -19.12 -6.87 9.86
C GLN A 852 -19.37 -7.93 10.94
N LEU A 853 -19.61 -7.50 12.17
CA LEU A 853 -19.98 -8.39 13.26
C LEU A 853 -21.43 -8.84 13.11
N HIS A 854 -21.67 -10.15 13.21
CA HIS A 854 -23.03 -10.72 13.18
C HIS A 854 -23.75 -10.67 14.54
N ARG A 855 -23.01 -10.49 15.63
CA ARG A 855 -23.58 -10.37 16.98
C ARG A 855 -22.63 -9.66 17.92
N ILE A 856 -23.17 -9.16 19.03
CA ILE A 856 -22.38 -8.70 20.16
C ILE A 856 -22.06 -9.90 21.07
N PRO A 857 -20.78 -10.27 21.26
CA PRO A 857 -20.41 -11.37 22.15
C PRO A 857 -20.58 -11.01 23.64
N GLU A 858 -21.06 -11.97 24.44
CA GLU A 858 -21.19 -11.80 25.90
C GLU A 858 -19.82 -11.60 26.57
N GLU A 859 -18.75 -12.07 25.93
CA GLU A 859 -17.36 -11.87 26.33
C GLU A 859 -17.01 -10.39 26.55
N LEU A 860 -17.62 -9.46 25.80
CA LEU A 860 -17.40 -8.02 25.98
C LEU A 860 -17.83 -7.53 27.36
N CYS A 861 -18.83 -8.19 27.98
CA CYS A 861 -19.30 -7.86 29.32
C CYS A 861 -18.23 -8.09 30.41
N SER A 862 -17.15 -8.83 30.09
CA SER A 862 -16.02 -9.02 31.02
C SER A 862 -15.09 -7.81 31.11
N LEU A 863 -15.22 -6.83 30.21
CA LEU A 863 -14.39 -5.63 30.15
C LEU A 863 -14.88 -4.56 31.14
N ALA A 864 -14.74 -4.82 32.44
CA ALA A 864 -15.27 -3.96 33.50
C ALA A 864 -14.69 -2.52 33.54
N ASN A 865 -13.60 -2.25 32.82
CA ASN A 865 -12.97 -0.94 32.72
C ASN A 865 -13.36 -0.15 31.47
N LEU A 866 -14.21 -0.72 30.60
CA LEU A 866 -14.56 -0.10 29.33
C LEU A 866 -15.37 1.19 29.56
N GLU A 867 -14.90 2.29 28.97
CA GLU A 867 -15.52 3.62 29.03
C GLU A 867 -16.09 4.05 27.67
N HIS A 868 -15.52 3.58 26.56
CA HIS A 868 -15.96 3.88 25.20
C HIS A 868 -16.07 2.58 24.39
N LEU A 869 -17.24 2.37 23.80
CA LEU A 869 -17.53 1.25 22.91
C LEU A 869 -18.25 1.76 21.66
N ASP A 870 -17.61 1.56 20.50
CA ASP A 870 -18.21 1.83 19.20
C ASP A 870 -18.49 0.52 18.46
N LEU A 871 -19.75 0.26 18.15
CA LEU A 871 -20.24 -0.89 17.39
C LEU A 871 -21.01 -0.45 16.13
N SER A 872 -20.90 0.82 15.75
CA SER A 872 -21.67 1.42 14.66
C SER A 872 -21.41 0.71 13.32
N GLY A 873 -22.37 0.70 12.40
CA GLY A 873 -22.20 0.12 11.06
C GLY A 873 -22.11 -1.42 11.01
N ASN A 874 -22.33 -2.12 12.13
CA ASN A 874 -22.44 -3.57 12.16
C ASN A 874 -23.90 -3.98 11.93
N SER A 875 -24.33 -3.92 10.67
CA SER A 875 -25.74 -4.07 10.28
C SER A 875 -26.37 -5.43 10.60
N ASP A 876 -25.58 -6.47 10.85
CA ASP A 876 -26.11 -7.80 11.22
C ASP A 876 -26.38 -7.96 12.73
N ILE A 877 -26.02 -6.97 13.56
CA ILE A 877 -26.30 -7.01 15.00
C ILE A 877 -27.79 -6.72 15.26
N GLU A 878 -28.49 -7.71 15.84
CA GLU A 878 -29.93 -7.61 16.15
C GLU A 878 -30.26 -7.49 17.65
N VAL A 879 -29.34 -7.92 18.54
CA VAL A 879 -29.62 -8.05 19.97
C VAL A 879 -28.44 -7.54 20.81
N VAL A 880 -28.75 -6.79 21.87
CA VAL A 880 -27.80 -6.43 22.93
C VAL A 880 -27.84 -7.50 24.04
N PRO A 881 -26.71 -8.04 24.51
CA PRO A 881 -26.70 -9.04 25.59
C PRO A 881 -27.18 -8.48 26.94
N HIS A 882 -27.90 -9.28 27.73
CA HIS A 882 -28.35 -8.89 29.08
C HIS A 882 -27.20 -8.50 30.04
N CYS A 883 -26.02 -9.09 29.84
CA CYS A 883 -24.84 -8.81 30.65
C CYS A 883 -24.25 -7.41 30.43
N PHE A 884 -24.67 -6.67 29.39
CA PHE A 884 -24.17 -5.32 29.10
C PHE A 884 -24.37 -4.36 30.27
N GLY A 885 -25.41 -4.58 31.09
CA GLY A 885 -25.64 -3.78 32.30
C GLY A 885 -24.53 -3.90 33.35
N GLY A 886 -23.57 -4.83 33.18
CA GLY A 886 -22.36 -4.93 33.99
C GLY A 886 -21.25 -3.95 33.61
N LEU A 887 -21.33 -3.29 32.45
CA LEU A 887 -20.36 -2.30 31.97
C LEU A 887 -20.58 -0.92 32.63
N ILE A 888 -20.57 -0.88 33.96
CA ILE A 888 -20.98 0.29 34.76
C ILE A 888 -20.11 1.54 34.58
N LYS A 889 -18.91 1.42 33.99
CA LYS A 889 -18.01 2.53 33.68
C LYS A 889 -18.21 3.10 32.27
N LEU A 890 -19.08 2.50 31.46
CA LEU A 890 -19.30 2.90 30.08
C LEU A 890 -19.89 4.31 30.03
N LYS A 891 -19.19 5.22 29.34
CA LYS A 891 -19.56 6.62 29.14
C LYS A 891 -20.07 6.89 27.73
N PHE A 892 -19.56 6.16 26.74
CA PHE A 892 -19.91 6.34 25.33
C PHE A 892 -20.27 4.99 24.72
N LEU A 893 -21.47 4.91 24.14
CA LEU A 893 -21.98 3.73 23.46
C LEU A 893 -22.58 4.10 22.12
N TYR A 894 -21.97 3.64 21.02
CA TYR A 894 -22.47 3.89 19.67
C TYR A 894 -22.95 2.58 19.04
N LEU A 895 -24.22 2.55 18.63
CA LEU A 895 -24.94 1.43 18.01
C LEU A 895 -25.63 1.87 16.70
N GLU A 896 -25.20 2.99 16.15
CA GLU A 896 -25.69 3.56 14.89
C GLU A 896 -25.58 2.53 13.75
N GLU A 897 -26.55 2.50 12.84
CA GLU A 897 -26.58 1.58 11.68
C GLU A 897 -26.53 0.07 12.02
N THR A 898 -26.93 -0.31 13.23
CA THR A 898 -27.19 -1.72 13.59
C THR A 898 -28.65 -2.10 13.30
N ARG A 899 -29.00 -3.40 13.26
CA ARG A 899 -30.40 -3.88 13.13
C ARG A 899 -31.02 -4.25 14.48
N ILE A 900 -30.61 -3.58 15.56
CA ILE A 900 -31.14 -3.88 16.90
C ILE A 900 -32.63 -3.58 16.95
N GLN A 901 -33.45 -4.62 17.12
CA GLN A 901 -34.91 -4.49 17.22
C GLN A 901 -35.38 -4.34 18.67
N MET A 902 -34.64 -4.93 19.61
CA MET A 902 -34.99 -5.00 21.03
C MET A 902 -33.78 -4.77 21.94
N LEU A 903 -33.91 -3.81 22.85
CA LEU A 903 -32.97 -3.61 23.97
C LEU A 903 -33.47 -4.37 25.20
N PRO A 904 -32.67 -5.23 25.86
CA PRO A 904 -33.16 -5.98 27.00
C PRO A 904 -33.52 -5.08 28.18
N LYS A 905 -34.64 -5.40 28.85
CA LYS A 905 -35.17 -4.62 29.97
C LYS A 905 -34.14 -4.46 31.09
N GLY A 906 -33.95 -3.24 31.55
CA GLY A 906 -33.09 -2.91 32.69
C GLY A 906 -31.59 -2.94 32.40
N VAL A 907 -31.17 -3.08 31.14
CA VAL A 907 -29.75 -3.04 30.75
C VAL A 907 -29.26 -1.60 30.71
N ILE A 908 -29.97 -0.73 30.00
CA ILE A 908 -29.57 0.67 29.80
C ILE A 908 -29.58 1.42 31.12
N SER A 909 -30.64 1.25 31.93
CA SER A 909 -30.76 1.87 33.26
C SER A 909 -29.66 1.47 34.27
N LYS A 910 -28.84 0.44 34.01
CA LYS A 910 -27.67 0.12 34.84
C LYS A 910 -26.40 0.89 34.47
N LEU A 911 -26.35 1.48 33.27
CA LEU A 911 -25.20 2.21 32.75
C LEU A 911 -25.15 3.64 33.30
N GLN A 912 -25.02 3.79 34.61
CA GLN A 912 -25.15 5.08 35.30
C GLN A 912 -24.05 6.11 34.97
N ALA A 913 -22.93 5.66 34.36
CA ALA A 913 -21.84 6.53 33.90
C ALA A 913 -22.05 7.08 32.47
N LEU A 914 -23.12 6.67 31.78
CA LEU A 914 -23.31 6.96 30.36
C LEU A 914 -23.54 8.45 30.13
N LEU A 915 -22.75 9.02 29.21
CA LEU A 915 -22.80 10.41 28.77
C LEU A 915 -23.39 10.52 27.36
N VAL A 916 -23.08 9.56 26.48
CA VAL A 916 -23.57 9.54 25.11
C VAL A 916 -24.02 8.14 24.77
N ILE A 917 -25.20 8.05 24.17
CA ILE A 917 -25.69 6.83 23.55
C ILE A 917 -26.31 7.15 22.19
N ASP A 918 -25.89 6.45 21.15
CA ASP A 918 -26.47 6.56 19.82
C ASP A 918 -27.07 5.21 19.41
N ILE A 919 -28.39 5.19 19.23
CA ILE A 919 -29.22 4.04 18.85
C ILE A 919 -30.04 4.40 17.61
N ARG A 920 -29.43 5.10 16.66
CA ARG A 920 -29.97 5.28 15.31
C ARG A 920 -29.80 3.99 14.49
N THR A 921 -30.58 2.98 14.84
CA THR A 921 -30.62 1.67 14.18
C THR A 921 -31.24 1.77 12.78
N LEU A 922 -31.01 0.78 11.92
CA LEU A 922 -31.59 0.71 10.57
C LEU A 922 -33.12 0.57 10.55
N ARG A 923 -33.74 0.22 11.69
CA ARG A 923 -35.19 0.16 11.88
C ARG A 923 -35.56 0.66 13.28
N PRO A 924 -36.78 1.18 13.49
CA PRO A 924 -37.24 1.60 14.82
C PRO A 924 -37.22 0.44 15.82
N VAL A 925 -36.84 0.75 17.06
CA VAL A 925 -36.87 -0.23 18.17
C VAL A 925 -38.32 -0.49 18.59
N SER A 926 -38.74 -1.76 18.65
CA SER A 926 -40.17 -2.14 18.84
C SER A 926 -40.77 -1.72 20.19
N GLU A 927 -39.94 -1.47 21.21
CA GLU A 927 -40.36 -1.00 22.53
C GLU A 927 -39.84 0.42 22.84
N GLY A 928 -40.02 1.35 21.89
CA GLY A 928 -39.54 2.73 21.99
C GLY A 928 -39.90 3.45 23.30
N ILE A 929 -41.15 3.31 23.81
CA ILE A 929 -41.57 3.94 25.07
C ILE A 929 -40.68 3.48 26.24
N ARG A 930 -40.50 2.16 26.38
CA ARG A 930 -39.69 1.59 27.47
C ARG A 930 -38.25 2.07 27.37
N MET A 931 -37.69 2.07 26.15
CA MET A 931 -36.33 2.56 25.91
C MET A 931 -36.17 4.02 26.37
N LEU A 932 -37.08 4.91 25.98
CA LEU A 932 -37.04 6.33 26.36
C LEU A 932 -37.16 6.51 27.87
N LEU A 933 -38.05 5.76 28.52
CA LEU A 933 -38.19 5.79 29.98
C LEU A 933 -36.91 5.28 30.69
N GLU A 934 -36.26 4.23 30.19
CA GLU A 934 -34.99 3.75 30.76
C GLU A 934 -33.85 4.76 30.56
N LEU A 935 -33.77 5.40 29.40
CA LEU A 935 -32.81 6.48 29.14
C LEU A 935 -33.01 7.64 30.12
N GLY A 936 -34.28 7.99 30.43
CA GLY A 936 -34.62 9.04 31.38
C GLY A 936 -34.16 8.78 32.82
N THR A 937 -33.76 7.54 33.16
CA THR A 937 -33.20 7.20 34.48
C THR A 937 -31.72 7.55 34.62
N LEU A 938 -31.04 7.90 33.54
CA LEU A 938 -29.59 8.13 33.51
C LEU A 938 -29.27 9.60 33.85
N PRO A 939 -28.52 9.88 34.94
CA PRO A 939 -28.41 11.23 35.49
C PRO A 939 -27.46 12.16 34.72
N ASN A 940 -26.53 11.61 33.92
CA ASN A 940 -25.43 12.37 33.32
C ASN A 940 -25.45 12.36 31.79
N LEU A 941 -26.56 11.95 31.16
CA LEU A 941 -26.66 11.96 29.70
C LEU A 941 -26.46 13.39 29.16
N LYS A 942 -25.51 13.53 28.24
CA LYS A 942 -25.19 14.75 27.50
C LYS A 942 -25.76 14.73 26.08
N ALA A 943 -25.93 13.54 25.47
CA ALA A 943 -26.44 13.38 24.11
C ALA A 943 -27.12 12.03 23.90
N VAL A 944 -28.21 12.03 23.12
CA VAL A 944 -28.91 10.82 22.71
C VAL A 944 -29.16 10.84 21.20
N GLY A 945 -28.79 9.77 20.52
CA GLY A 945 -29.22 9.45 19.15
C GLY A 945 -30.27 8.35 19.17
N ILE A 946 -31.42 8.54 18.50
CA ILE A 946 -32.52 7.56 18.50
C ILE A 946 -33.24 7.47 17.17
N HIS A 947 -33.75 6.27 16.89
CA HIS A 947 -34.70 5.99 15.82
C HIS A 947 -36.05 5.53 16.42
N VAL A 948 -37.09 6.35 16.27
CA VAL A 948 -38.42 6.11 16.86
C VAL A 948 -39.55 6.58 15.94
N GLY A 949 -40.77 6.09 16.16
CA GLY A 949 -41.96 6.65 15.51
C GLY A 949 -42.47 7.93 16.18
N CYS A 950 -43.26 8.73 15.46
CA CYS A 950 -43.78 10.02 15.91
C CYS A 950 -44.59 9.93 17.22
N ALA A 951 -45.46 8.93 17.35
CA ALA A 951 -46.35 8.77 18.50
C ALA A 951 -45.61 8.54 19.84
N VAL A 952 -44.35 8.10 19.77
CA VAL A 952 -43.53 7.69 20.91
C VAL A 952 -42.67 8.84 21.45
N LEU A 953 -42.41 9.85 20.61
CA LEU A 953 -41.45 10.93 20.88
C LEU A 953 -41.76 11.72 22.16
N ARG A 954 -43.04 11.81 22.53
CA ARG A 954 -43.49 12.53 23.74
C ARG A 954 -42.84 12.03 25.03
N GLU A 955 -42.51 10.75 25.10
CA GLU A 955 -41.92 10.12 26.28
C GLU A 955 -40.42 10.45 26.43
N GLY A 956 -39.81 11.03 25.38
CA GLY A 956 -38.42 11.47 25.36
C GLY A 956 -38.22 12.98 25.55
N ALA A 957 -39.25 13.72 25.99
CA ALA A 957 -39.24 15.18 26.03
C ALA A 957 -38.08 15.81 26.83
N ASP A 958 -37.67 15.15 27.92
CA ASP A 958 -36.62 15.62 28.83
C ASP A 958 -35.23 15.07 28.47
N LEU A 959 -35.12 14.21 27.47
CA LEU A 959 -33.85 13.65 27.03
C LEU A 959 -33.07 14.68 26.20
N PRO A 960 -31.73 14.71 26.30
CA PRO A 960 -30.88 15.56 25.47
C PRO A 960 -30.71 14.94 24.07
N ILE A 961 -31.82 14.78 23.34
CA ILE A 961 -31.82 14.23 21.98
C ILE A 961 -31.04 15.18 21.08
N ARG A 962 -30.00 14.64 20.45
CA ARG A 962 -29.09 15.32 19.53
C ARG A 962 -29.26 14.83 18.11
N TYR A 963 -29.53 13.54 17.93
CA TYR A 963 -29.73 12.92 16.63
C TYR A 963 -31.07 12.17 16.65
N LEU A 964 -31.96 12.47 15.70
CA LEU A 964 -33.31 11.91 15.68
C LEU A 964 -33.67 11.42 14.28
N ILE A 965 -33.99 10.13 14.18
CA ILE A 965 -34.67 9.54 13.01
C ILE A 965 -36.13 9.31 13.40
N LEU A 966 -37.04 9.90 12.64
CA LEU A 966 -38.47 9.66 12.72
C LEU A 966 -38.91 8.80 11.54
N GLU A 967 -39.47 7.62 11.83
CA GLU A 967 -40.05 6.74 10.82
C GLU A 967 -41.49 6.38 11.18
N ASP A 968 -42.43 6.62 10.28
CA ASP A 968 -43.84 6.25 10.45
C ASP A 968 -44.50 5.96 9.09
N HIS A 969 -45.19 4.82 9.01
CA HIS A 969 -45.87 4.36 7.79
C HIS A 969 -47.39 4.59 7.84
N GLU A 970 -47.95 5.02 8.97
CA GLU A 970 -49.39 5.27 9.13
C GLU A 970 -49.72 6.77 9.15
N THR A 971 -48.77 7.62 9.54
CA THR A 971 -48.96 9.06 9.66
C THR A 971 -49.16 9.73 8.29
N ARG A 972 -50.35 10.31 8.09
CA ARG A 972 -50.71 11.08 6.88
C ARG A 972 -50.42 12.57 6.97
N ALA A 973 -50.30 13.11 8.17
CA ALA A 973 -49.96 14.51 8.37
C ALA A 973 -48.98 14.67 9.53
N LEU A 974 -47.83 15.29 9.27
CA LEU A 974 -46.79 15.54 10.27
C LEU A 974 -46.84 17.01 10.69
N ASN A 975 -47.09 17.28 11.98
CA ASN A 975 -47.01 18.63 12.51
C ASN A 975 -45.64 18.91 13.12
N LEU A 976 -44.79 19.73 12.49
CA LEU A 976 -43.46 20.03 13.03
C LEU A 976 -43.54 20.79 14.37
N SER A 977 -44.66 21.47 14.65
CA SER A 977 -44.91 22.10 15.95
C SER A 977 -44.93 21.08 17.10
N ASP A 978 -45.28 19.81 16.83
CA ASP A 978 -45.29 18.75 17.84
C ASP A 978 -43.85 18.39 18.24
N ILE A 979 -42.92 18.35 17.29
CA ILE A 979 -41.49 18.14 17.55
C ILE A 979 -40.92 19.37 18.27
N LEU A 980 -41.20 20.57 17.76
CA LEU A 980 -40.76 21.83 18.34
C LEU A 980 -41.36 22.09 19.72
N SER A 981 -42.44 21.41 20.12
CA SER A 981 -42.98 21.49 21.47
C SER A 981 -41.97 21.02 22.53
N HIS A 982 -41.02 20.16 22.14
CA HIS A 982 -40.00 19.61 23.01
C HIS A 982 -38.75 20.50 23.14
N ASN A 983 -38.16 20.53 24.33
CA ASN A 983 -36.98 21.34 24.62
C ASN A 983 -35.75 20.92 23.79
N PHE A 984 -35.59 19.61 23.53
CA PHE A 984 -34.46 19.10 22.77
C PHE A 984 -34.43 19.69 21.34
N ALA A 985 -35.59 19.82 20.68
CA ALA A 985 -35.68 20.35 19.32
C ALA A 985 -35.18 21.80 19.21
N ARG A 986 -35.41 22.60 20.26
CA ARG A 986 -34.99 24.01 20.31
C ARG A 986 -33.54 24.21 20.74
N ARG A 987 -32.93 23.21 21.40
CA ARG A 987 -31.64 23.39 22.11
C ARG A 987 -30.53 22.44 21.65
N THR A 988 -30.82 21.14 21.55
CA THR A 988 -29.82 20.09 21.43
C THR A 988 -29.85 19.34 20.11
N LEU A 989 -31.02 19.29 19.45
CA LEU A 989 -31.22 18.57 18.19
C LEU A 989 -30.32 19.17 17.11
N TYR A 990 -29.40 18.35 16.60
CA TYR A 990 -28.36 18.69 15.66
C TYR A 990 -28.62 18.08 14.28
N GLU A 991 -29.12 16.84 14.26
CA GLU A 991 -29.58 16.15 13.05
C GLU A 991 -31.01 15.64 13.22
N LEU A 992 -31.82 15.85 12.18
CA LEU A 992 -33.18 15.36 12.08
C LEU A 992 -33.37 14.67 10.73
N THR A 993 -33.80 13.42 10.79
CA THR A 993 -34.13 12.62 9.63
C THR A 993 -35.61 12.23 9.71
N ILE A 994 -36.36 12.45 8.63
CA ILE A 994 -37.81 12.19 8.56
C ILE A 994 -38.08 11.25 7.39
N HIS A 995 -38.51 10.02 7.72
CA HIS A 995 -38.86 8.94 6.79
C HIS A 995 -40.37 8.66 6.91
N MET A 996 -41.18 9.01 5.91
CA MET A 996 -42.66 8.94 6.05
C MET A 996 -43.36 8.59 4.73
N ALA A 997 -43.40 7.30 4.37
CA ALA A 997 -43.93 6.82 3.08
C ALA A 997 -45.34 7.38 2.75
N ASN A 998 -46.26 7.34 3.72
CA ASN A 998 -47.67 7.68 3.51
C ASN A 998 -48.04 9.12 3.89
N LEU A 999 -47.08 10.03 3.93
CA LEU A 999 -47.30 11.42 4.29
C LEU A 999 -47.98 12.20 3.16
N ASP A 1000 -49.16 12.76 3.43
CA ASP A 1000 -49.92 13.60 2.50
C ASP A 1000 -49.61 15.09 2.70
N GLN A 1001 -49.21 15.48 3.91
CA GLN A 1001 -49.06 16.89 4.29
C GLN A 1001 -48.06 17.08 5.44
N ILE A 1002 -47.16 18.07 5.33
CA ILE A 1002 -46.43 18.61 6.48
C ILE A 1002 -47.14 19.90 6.94
N ILE A 1003 -47.56 19.92 8.21
CA ILE A 1003 -48.27 21.04 8.83
C ILE A 1003 -47.31 21.78 9.76
N ILE A 1004 -47.36 23.10 9.73
CA ILE A 1004 -46.76 23.93 10.78
C ILE A 1004 -47.85 24.87 11.24
N ARG A 1005 -48.42 24.60 12.43
CA ARG A 1005 -49.42 25.49 13.02
C ARG A 1005 -48.73 26.56 13.85
N GLN A 1006 -49.07 27.82 13.57
CA GLN A 1006 -48.74 28.97 14.41
C GLN A 1006 -49.64 28.98 15.66
N GLU A 1007 -49.64 27.92 16.45
CA GLU A 1007 -50.42 27.89 17.69
C GLU A 1007 -49.60 28.50 18.84
N LEU A 1008 -49.97 29.76 19.15
CA LEU A 1008 -49.78 30.48 20.43
C LEU A 1008 -48.37 31.03 20.73
N ALA A 1009 -48.16 32.30 20.34
CA ALA A 1009 -47.53 33.35 21.16
C ALA A 1009 -46.26 33.00 21.97
N LEU A 1010 -45.23 32.42 21.34
CA LEU A 1010 -43.85 32.52 21.82
C LEU A 1010 -42.95 33.02 20.67
N PRO A 1011 -42.35 34.22 20.79
CA PRO A 1011 -41.29 34.63 19.86
C PRO A 1011 -40.10 33.70 20.10
N SER A 1012 -39.72 32.87 19.10
CA SER A 1012 -38.56 31.94 19.04
C SER A 1012 -38.82 30.41 18.91
N CYS A 1013 -39.97 29.95 18.41
CA CYS A 1013 -40.15 28.51 18.09
C CYS A 1013 -39.43 28.12 16.78
N CYS A 1014 -38.12 27.93 16.85
CA CYS A 1014 -37.29 27.43 15.76
C CYS A 1014 -36.41 26.26 16.23
N PHE A 1015 -35.84 25.52 15.28
CA PHE A 1015 -34.80 24.55 15.58
C PHE A 1015 -33.48 25.28 15.88
N GLY A 1016 -33.19 25.50 17.17
CA GLY A 1016 -32.11 26.40 17.59
C GLY A 1016 -30.69 25.87 17.41
N ALA A 1017 -30.53 24.57 17.12
CA ALA A 1017 -29.23 23.92 16.92
C ALA A 1017 -29.19 22.97 15.72
N LEU A 1018 -30.29 22.80 14.97
CA LEU A 1018 -30.37 21.86 13.86
C LEU A 1018 -29.46 22.31 12.72
N ASN A 1019 -28.52 21.44 12.38
CA ASN A 1019 -27.49 21.67 11.37
C ASN A 1019 -27.78 20.89 10.09
N GLN A 1020 -28.29 19.66 10.22
CA GLN A 1020 -28.61 18.77 9.12
C GLN A 1020 -30.05 18.28 9.19
N LEU A 1021 -30.73 18.30 8.05
CA LEU A 1021 -32.09 17.83 7.85
C LEU A 1021 -32.11 16.86 6.67
N GLN A 1022 -32.60 15.66 6.90
CA GLN A 1022 -32.82 14.67 5.85
C GLN A 1022 -34.32 14.37 5.74
N LEU A 1023 -34.82 14.48 4.52
CA LEU A 1023 -36.20 14.21 4.15
C LEU A 1023 -36.18 13.06 3.15
N SER A 1024 -36.72 11.91 3.51
CA SER A 1024 -36.69 10.75 2.62
C SER A 1024 -37.97 9.93 2.63
N GLU A 1025 -38.14 9.13 1.56
CA GLU A 1025 -39.24 8.18 1.39
C GLU A 1025 -40.61 8.84 1.57
N PHE A 1026 -40.93 9.87 0.77
CA PHE A 1026 -42.27 10.46 0.70
C PHE A 1026 -42.95 10.04 -0.61
N ASP A 1027 -43.88 9.08 -0.54
CA ASP A 1027 -44.48 8.49 -1.74
C ASP A 1027 -45.60 9.36 -2.33
N ASN A 1028 -46.37 10.05 -1.47
CA ASN A 1028 -47.59 10.77 -1.88
C ASN A 1028 -47.48 12.30 -1.83
N LEU A 1029 -46.50 12.83 -1.09
CA LEU A 1029 -46.32 14.27 -0.92
C LEU A 1029 -45.79 14.88 -2.23
N ARG A 1030 -46.33 16.00 -2.69
CA ARG A 1030 -45.85 16.69 -3.91
C ARG A 1030 -45.01 17.91 -3.62
N GLU A 1031 -45.36 18.62 -2.56
CA GLU A 1031 -44.68 19.80 -2.06
C GLU A 1031 -44.88 19.91 -0.54
N ILE A 1032 -44.08 20.74 0.11
CA ILE A 1032 -44.31 21.15 1.51
C ILE A 1032 -45.02 22.50 1.50
N THR A 1033 -46.23 22.54 2.04
CA THR A 1033 -47.00 23.77 2.22
C THR A 1033 -46.65 24.44 3.56
N TRP A 1034 -46.15 25.67 3.51
CA TRP A 1034 -45.74 26.43 4.70
C TRP A 1034 -46.85 27.41 5.14
N MET A 1035 -47.67 27.04 6.13
CA MET A 1035 -48.77 27.91 6.60
C MET A 1035 -48.28 29.07 7.49
N GLU A 1036 -48.21 30.28 6.92
CA GLU A 1036 -47.91 31.54 7.64
C GLU A 1036 -46.58 31.55 8.43
N THR A 1037 -45.70 30.59 8.17
CA THR A 1037 -44.38 30.43 8.81
C THR A 1037 -43.28 30.38 7.75
N CYS A 1038 -42.27 31.24 7.89
CA CYS A 1038 -41.14 31.27 6.97
C CYS A 1038 -40.14 30.13 7.29
N PRO A 1039 -39.78 29.26 6.32
CA PRO A 1039 -38.78 28.20 6.52
C PRO A 1039 -37.44 28.73 7.06
N ALA A 1040 -37.00 29.91 6.59
CA ALA A 1040 -35.78 30.56 7.05
C ALA A 1040 -35.79 30.87 8.56
N SER A 1041 -36.97 31.24 9.09
CA SER A 1041 -37.16 31.48 10.52
C SER A 1041 -37.20 30.18 11.33
N LEU A 1042 -37.65 29.07 10.72
CA LEU A 1042 -37.73 27.76 11.34
C LEU A 1042 -36.37 27.07 11.44
N PHE A 1043 -35.53 27.26 10.41
CA PHE A 1043 -34.23 26.62 10.24
C PHE A 1043 -33.09 27.64 10.14
N PRO A 1044 -32.88 28.48 11.17
CA PRO A 1044 -31.94 29.60 11.09
C PRO A 1044 -30.46 29.19 11.04
N LYS A 1045 -30.14 27.90 11.27
CA LYS A 1045 -28.77 27.36 11.34
C LYS A 1045 -28.55 26.10 10.49
N LEU A 1046 -29.53 25.76 9.65
CA LEU A 1046 -29.43 24.57 8.81
C LEU A 1046 -28.38 24.82 7.72
N THR A 1047 -27.36 23.96 7.68
CA THR A 1047 -26.28 24.02 6.68
C THR A 1047 -26.37 22.90 5.67
N CYS A 1048 -26.97 21.76 6.02
CA CYS A 1048 -27.06 20.59 5.15
C CYS A 1048 -28.51 20.14 4.99
N LEU A 1049 -28.96 19.98 3.75
CA LEU A 1049 -30.28 19.45 3.41
C LEU A 1049 -30.14 18.27 2.44
N PHE A 1050 -30.67 17.12 2.84
CA PHE A 1050 -30.74 15.90 2.05
C PHE A 1050 -32.20 15.62 1.69
N VAL A 1051 -32.47 15.39 0.41
CA VAL A 1051 -33.81 15.07 -0.10
C VAL A 1051 -33.72 13.82 -0.97
N GLU A 1052 -34.34 12.73 -0.51
CA GLU A 1052 -34.04 11.40 -1.04
C GLU A 1052 -35.30 10.58 -1.28
N TYR A 1053 -35.35 9.84 -2.40
CA TYR A 1053 -36.46 8.93 -2.72
C TYR A 1053 -37.86 9.57 -2.70
N TRP A 1054 -37.95 10.89 -2.92
CA TRP A 1054 -39.22 11.61 -2.93
C TRP A 1054 -39.79 11.63 -4.35
N GLN A 1055 -40.59 10.61 -4.69
CA GLN A 1055 -40.94 10.32 -6.09
C GLN A 1055 -41.86 11.35 -6.73
N GLU A 1056 -42.82 11.89 -5.98
CA GLU A 1056 -43.83 12.85 -6.45
C GLU A 1056 -43.42 14.32 -6.26
N LEU A 1057 -42.19 14.60 -5.79
CA LEU A 1057 -41.71 15.95 -5.52
C LEU A 1057 -41.68 16.81 -6.78
N GLU A 1058 -42.45 17.90 -6.79
CA GLU A 1058 -42.54 18.81 -7.94
C GLU A 1058 -41.41 19.87 -7.91
N HIS A 1059 -41.14 20.49 -6.76
CA HIS A 1059 -40.11 21.52 -6.59
C HIS A 1059 -39.60 21.62 -5.14
N LEU A 1060 -38.47 22.31 -4.93
CA LEU A 1060 -37.87 22.61 -3.62
C LEU A 1060 -37.61 24.12 -3.42
N SER A 1061 -38.47 25.00 -3.97
CA SER A 1061 -38.26 26.45 -3.97
C SER A 1061 -38.01 27.09 -2.60
N TRP A 1062 -38.58 26.53 -1.52
CA TRP A 1062 -38.39 27.05 -0.16
C TRP A 1062 -36.93 26.94 0.33
N ALA A 1063 -36.14 25.98 -0.18
CA ALA A 1063 -34.75 25.78 0.22
C ALA A 1063 -33.84 26.92 -0.24
N MET A 1064 -34.22 27.63 -1.31
CA MET A 1064 -33.47 28.78 -1.85
C MET A 1064 -33.29 29.92 -0.85
N TYR A 1065 -34.21 30.02 0.12
CA TYR A 1065 -34.30 31.13 1.07
C TYR A 1065 -33.71 30.78 2.44
N LEU A 1066 -33.11 29.60 2.60
CA LEU A 1066 -32.47 29.21 3.84
C LEU A 1066 -31.18 30.00 4.05
N PRO A 1067 -31.01 30.67 5.22
CA PRO A 1067 -29.99 31.69 5.38
C PRO A 1067 -28.56 31.13 5.51
N CYS A 1068 -28.41 29.88 5.93
CA CYS A 1068 -27.12 29.24 6.20
C CYS A 1068 -26.91 27.96 5.40
N LEU A 1069 -27.77 27.63 4.43
CA LEU A 1069 -27.66 26.39 3.68
C LEU A 1069 -26.38 26.40 2.85
N GLU A 1070 -25.46 25.48 3.15
CA GLU A 1070 -24.18 25.32 2.47
C GLU A 1070 -24.19 24.12 1.52
N GLN A 1071 -24.98 23.09 1.81
CA GLN A 1071 -25.04 21.84 1.04
C GLN A 1071 -26.48 21.41 0.77
N LEU A 1072 -26.77 21.09 -0.49
CA LEU A 1072 -28.04 20.54 -0.93
C LEU A 1072 -27.82 19.31 -1.80
N ASN A 1073 -28.27 18.16 -1.32
CA ASN A 1073 -28.19 16.88 -2.02
C ASN A 1073 -29.59 16.37 -2.33
N ILE A 1074 -29.85 16.10 -3.61
CA ILE A 1074 -31.14 15.59 -4.10
C ILE A 1074 -30.89 14.26 -4.80
N PHE A 1075 -31.44 13.18 -4.25
CA PHE A 1075 -31.23 11.82 -4.72
C PHE A 1075 -32.57 11.15 -5.07
N ASN A 1076 -32.66 10.55 -6.26
CA ASN A 1076 -33.78 9.72 -6.70
C ASN A 1076 -35.17 10.39 -6.56
N CYS A 1077 -35.27 11.67 -6.95
CA CYS A 1077 -36.51 12.45 -6.97
C CYS A 1077 -36.99 12.60 -8.42
N ASN A 1078 -37.75 11.62 -8.92
CA ASN A 1078 -37.94 11.42 -10.36
C ASN A 1078 -39.03 12.29 -11.00
N ALA A 1079 -40.02 12.81 -10.28
CA ALA A 1079 -41.04 13.70 -10.86
C ALA A 1079 -40.52 15.13 -11.12
N MET A 1080 -39.47 15.53 -10.41
CA MET A 1080 -38.96 16.90 -10.42
C MET A 1080 -38.33 17.25 -11.77
N GLN A 1081 -38.90 18.25 -12.45
CA GLN A 1081 -38.36 18.78 -13.71
C GLN A 1081 -37.56 20.07 -13.50
N GLN A 1082 -37.98 20.91 -12.56
CA GLN A 1082 -37.36 22.18 -12.22
C GLN A 1082 -37.42 22.39 -10.69
N PRO A 1083 -36.31 22.17 -9.95
CA PRO A 1083 -36.26 22.23 -8.49
C PRO A 1083 -36.55 23.62 -7.94
N PHE A 1084 -36.04 24.67 -8.59
CA PHE A 1084 -35.97 26.02 -8.02
C PHE A 1084 -36.78 27.01 -8.86
N VAL A 1085 -38.05 27.18 -8.48
CA VAL A 1085 -39.01 28.05 -9.18
C VAL A 1085 -39.23 29.33 -8.37
N MET A 1086 -39.03 30.48 -9.00
CA MET A 1086 -39.28 31.82 -8.46
C MET A 1086 -40.79 32.09 -8.39
N HIS A 1087 -41.22 32.85 -7.39
CA HIS A 1087 -42.62 33.28 -7.21
C HIS A 1087 -43.67 32.15 -7.09
N HIS A 1088 -43.27 30.95 -6.67
CA HIS A 1088 -44.20 29.85 -6.42
C HIS A 1088 -45.00 30.06 -5.11
N GLY A 1089 -46.33 29.97 -5.19
CA GLY A 1089 -47.25 29.63 -4.09
C GLY A 1089 -47.50 30.65 -2.96
N ASP A 1090 -46.50 31.36 -2.43
CA ASP A 1090 -46.67 32.21 -1.24
C ASP A 1090 -45.82 33.48 -1.27
N ASN A 1091 -46.31 34.50 -1.96
CA ASN A 1091 -45.92 35.92 -1.79
C ASN A 1091 -46.32 36.48 -0.39
N LYS A 1092 -46.29 35.68 0.67
CA LYS A 1092 -46.71 36.07 2.04
C LYS A 1092 -45.55 36.27 3.01
N PHE A 1093 -44.32 35.93 2.65
CA PHE A 1093 -43.16 36.13 3.53
C PHE A 1093 -42.43 37.43 3.19
N GLY A 1094 -42.97 38.54 3.71
CA GLY A 1094 -42.46 39.89 3.50
C GLY A 1094 -41.02 40.10 3.98
N GLU A 1095 -40.34 41.04 3.29
CA GLU A 1095 -39.07 41.67 3.65
C GLU A 1095 -37.79 40.80 3.71
N GLN A 1096 -37.75 39.66 3.03
CA GLN A 1096 -36.44 39.12 2.60
C GLN A 1096 -36.04 39.78 1.29
N ASP A 1097 -34.78 40.20 1.19
CA ASP A 1097 -34.18 40.78 0.00
C ASP A 1097 -34.28 39.76 -1.14
N SER A 1098 -35.37 39.82 -1.90
CA SER A 1098 -35.72 38.88 -2.98
C SER A 1098 -34.76 38.96 -4.17
N SER A 1099 -33.64 39.66 -4.01
CA SER A 1099 -32.61 39.88 -5.04
C SER A 1099 -31.52 38.80 -5.05
N LYS A 1100 -31.43 37.91 -4.03
CA LYS A 1100 -30.43 36.83 -3.96
C LYS A 1100 -30.99 35.53 -3.39
N THR A 1101 -30.89 34.45 -4.16
CA THR A 1101 -31.18 33.07 -3.72
C THR A 1101 -29.88 32.40 -3.26
N PHE A 1102 -29.98 31.37 -2.41
CA PHE A 1102 -28.85 30.55 -1.96
C PHE A 1102 -27.66 31.36 -1.41
N PRO A 1103 -27.86 32.17 -0.35
CA PRO A 1103 -26.86 33.12 0.12
C PRO A 1103 -25.57 32.48 0.68
N CYS A 1104 -25.54 31.16 0.93
CA CYS A 1104 -24.38 30.45 1.46
C CYS A 1104 -24.09 29.11 0.76
N LEU A 1105 -24.84 28.75 -0.30
CA LEU A 1105 -24.74 27.42 -0.89
C LEU A 1105 -23.40 27.25 -1.58
N LYS A 1106 -22.62 26.26 -1.14
CA LYS A 1106 -21.30 25.89 -1.68
C LYS A 1106 -21.36 24.63 -2.52
N TYR A 1107 -22.26 23.70 -2.18
CA TYR A 1107 -22.38 22.41 -2.85
C TYR A 1107 -23.82 22.09 -3.24
N LEU A 1108 -24.01 21.74 -4.51
CA LEU A 1108 -25.29 21.30 -5.06
C LEU A 1108 -25.10 20.01 -5.86
N ARG A 1109 -25.85 18.96 -5.49
CA ARG A 1109 -25.83 17.68 -6.20
C ARG A 1109 -27.23 17.19 -6.52
N PHE A 1110 -27.38 16.72 -7.75
CA PHE A 1110 -28.50 15.92 -8.21
C PHE A 1110 -28.01 14.55 -8.59
N SER A 1111 -28.72 13.51 -8.16
CA SER A 1111 -28.37 12.13 -8.46
C SER A 1111 -29.61 11.31 -8.72
N TRP A 1112 -29.60 10.52 -9.80
CA TRP A 1112 -30.73 9.68 -10.21
C TRP A 1112 -32.04 10.47 -10.33
N CYS A 1113 -31.99 11.74 -10.76
CA CYS A 1113 -33.17 12.57 -10.99
C CYS A 1113 -33.52 12.53 -12.48
N SER A 1114 -34.28 11.51 -12.91
CA SER A 1114 -34.39 11.18 -14.34
C SER A 1114 -35.13 12.22 -15.18
N SER A 1115 -36.07 12.97 -14.58
CA SER A 1115 -36.90 13.96 -15.30
C SER A 1115 -36.38 15.40 -15.18
N LEU A 1116 -35.23 15.60 -14.53
CA LEU A 1116 -34.66 16.93 -14.30
C LEU A 1116 -34.31 17.59 -15.64
N VAL A 1117 -34.96 18.71 -15.98
CA VAL A 1117 -34.74 19.45 -17.25
C VAL A 1117 -33.89 20.70 -17.04
N SER A 1118 -34.14 21.44 -15.96
CA SER A 1118 -33.39 22.64 -15.55
C SER A 1118 -33.23 22.64 -14.04
N ILE A 1119 -32.19 23.29 -13.50
CA ILE A 1119 -32.06 23.44 -12.04
C ILE A 1119 -32.90 24.59 -11.47
N GLY A 1120 -33.30 25.58 -12.27
CA GLY A 1120 -34.10 26.70 -11.75
C GLY A 1120 -34.44 27.77 -12.78
N ASP A 1121 -35.16 28.80 -12.34
CA ASP A 1121 -35.44 29.98 -13.17
C ASP A 1121 -34.19 30.83 -13.43
N PRO A 1122 -34.13 31.61 -14.52
CA PRO A 1122 -32.95 32.41 -14.88
C PRO A 1122 -32.49 33.42 -13.80
N ASP A 1123 -33.40 33.85 -12.93
CA ASP A 1123 -33.11 34.80 -11.85
C ASP A 1123 -32.58 34.12 -10.57
N VAL A 1124 -32.50 32.77 -10.54
CA VAL A 1124 -31.90 32.03 -9.44
C VAL A 1124 -30.38 32.18 -9.50
N THR A 1125 -29.83 32.75 -8.43
CA THR A 1125 -28.40 33.04 -8.26
C THR A 1125 -27.74 32.06 -7.28
N PHE A 1126 -26.43 31.86 -7.46
CA PHE A 1126 -25.60 30.96 -6.65
C PHE A 1126 -24.27 31.64 -6.24
N PRO A 1127 -24.29 32.64 -5.33
CA PRO A 1127 -23.16 33.54 -5.12
C PRO A 1127 -21.88 32.87 -4.59
N PHE A 1128 -22.02 31.79 -3.82
CA PHE A 1128 -20.90 31.09 -3.17
C PHE A 1128 -20.72 29.65 -3.65
N LEU A 1129 -21.37 29.25 -4.74
CA LEU A 1129 -21.32 27.87 -5.22
C LEU A 1129 -19.90 27.53 -5.68
N GLU A 1130 -19.33 26.51 -5.06
CA GLU A 1130 -17.98 26.00 -5.30
C GLU A 1130 -18.02 24.71 -6.13
N ARG A 1131 -19.08 23.90 -5.98
CA ARG A 1131 -19.20 22.59 -6.61
C ARG A 1131 -20.61 22.26 -7.06
N LEU A 1132 -20.73 21.77 -8.30
CA LEU A 1132 -22.00 21.39 -8.92
C LEU A 1132 -21.89 19.98 -9.54
N GLU A 1133 -22.80 19.08 -9.18
CA GLU A 1133 -22.76 17.68 -9.65
C GLU A 1133 -24.10 17.15 -10.13
N PHE A 1134 -24.05 16.43 -11.25
CA PHE A 1134 -25.17 15.73 -11.85
C PHE A 1134 -24.80 14.28 -12.08
N GLU A 1135 -25.46 13.37 -11.37
CA GLU A 1135 -25.32 11.93 -11.52
C GLU A 1135 -26.57 11.32 -12.13
N HIS A 1136 -26.48 10.66 -13.28
CA HIS A 1136 -27.62 10.00 -13.92
C HIS A 1136 -28.85 10.92 -14.17
N CYS A 1137 -28.63 12.20 -14.51
CA CYS A 1137 -29.68 13.19 -14.82
C CYS A 1137 -29.88 13.34 -16.34
N ALA A 1138 -30.42 12.29 -16.98
CA ALA A 1138 -30.40 12.15 -18.44
C ALA A 1138 -31.19 13.21 -19.23
N GLU A 1139 -32.14 13.92 -18.61
CA GLU A 1139 -32.99 14.93 -19.28
C GLU A 1139 -32.53 16.38 -19.11
N LEU A 1140 -31.40 16.61 -18.44
CA LEU A 1140 -30.89 17.95 -18.16
C LEU A 1140 -30.53 18.69 -19.46
N LYS A 1141 -31.10 19.89 -19.65
CA LYS A 1141 -30.95 20.71 -20.86
C LYS A 1141 -30.38 22.10 -20.59
N SER A 1142 -30.66 22.71 -19.45
CA SER A 1142 -30.24 24.08 -19.17
C SER A 1142 -29.81 24.32 -17.72
N LEU A 1143 -29.01 25.38 -17.53
CA LEU A 1143 -28.62 25.93 -16.24
C LEU A 1143 -29.06 27.40 -16.20
N PRO A 1144 -29.42 27.96 -15.03
CA PRO A 1144 -29.83 29.34 -14.84
C PRO A 1144 -28.64 30.32 -14.90
N PHE A 1145 -27.50 29.91 -15.47
CA PHE A 1145 -26.31 30.73 -15.57
C PHE A 1145 -26.34 31.59 -16.84
N ASN A 1146 -26.11 32.88 -16.68
CA ASN A 1146 -25.88 33.90 -17.71
C ASN A 1146 -24.67 34.75 -17.30
N MET A 1147 -24.22 35.65 -18.19
CA MET A 1147 -23.02 36.46 -17.95
C MET A 1147 -23.10 37.38 -16.72
N ASP A 1148 -24.30 37.73 -16.27
CA ASP A 1148 -24.52 38.63 -15.13
C ASP A 1148 -24.62 37.88 -13.79
N ASN A 1149 -24.81 36.56 -13.80
CA ASN A 1149 -25.06 35.75 -12.60
C ASN A 1149 -24.15 34.51 -12.42
N LEU A 1150 -22.99 34.48 -13.10
CA LEU A 1150 -22.02 33.38 -12.98
C LEU A 1150 -21.58 33.14 -11.52
N PRO A 1151 -21.53 31.89 -11.04
CA PRO A 1151 -21.02 31.56 -9.72
C PRO A 1151 -19.49 31.68 -9.68
N GLY A 1152 -18.96 32.85 -9.32
CA GLY A 1152 -17.53 33.18 -9.41
C GLY A 1152 -16.59 32.26 -8.62
N ASN A 1153 -17.09 31.62 -7.55
CA ASN A 1153 -16.34 30.68 -6.72
C ASN A 1153 -16.37 29.23 -7.23
N LEU A 1154 -17.11 28.96 -8.31
CA LEU A 1154 -17.25 27.60 -8.83
C LEU A 1154 -15.87 27.07 -9.22
N GLN A 1155 -15.52 25.90 -8.72
CA GLN A 1155 -14.22 25.25 -8.98
C GLN A 1155 -14.40 23.90 -9.67
N PHE A 1156 -15.56 23.26 -9.50
CA PHE A 1156 -15.77 21.88 -9.94
C PHE A 1156 -17.19 21.67 -10.48
N VAL A 1157 -17.27 21.07 -11.67
CA VAL A 1157 -18.53 20.64 -12.28
C VAL A 1157 -18.40 19.19 -12.73
N GLN A 1158 -19.30 18.30 -12.29
CA GLN A 1158 -19.34 16.91 -12.77
C GLN A 1158 -20.68 16.58 -13.41
N ILE A 1159 -20.64 16.00 -14.61
CA ILE A 1159 -21.82 15.67 -15.41
C ILE A 1159 -21.47 14.56 -16.42
N ASP A 1160 -22.43 13.74 -16.81
CA ASP A 1160 -22.16 12.71 -17.82
C ASP A 1160 -21.98 13.31 -19.21
N VAL A 1161 -21.23 12.62 -20.07
CA VAL A 1161 -20.91 13.09 -21.43
C VAL A 1161 -22.17 13.42 -22.24
N LYS A 1162 -23.23 12.59 -22.16
CA LYS A 1162 -24.43 12.78 -22.99
C LYS A 1162 -25.23 14.00 -22.55
N SER A 1163 -25.36 14.20 -21.24
CA SER A 1163 -26.06 15.37 -20.68
C SER A 1163 -25.29 16.66 -20.95
N TRP A 1164 -23.95 16.63 -20.85
CA TRP A 1164 -23.13 17.79 -21.22
C TRP A 1164 -23.28 18.19 -22.69
N GLU A 1165 -23.18 17.24 -23.62
CA GLU A 1165 -23.34 17.53 -25.06
C GLU A 1165 -24.72 18.11 -25.40
N ARG A 1166 -25.76 17.64 -24.73
CA ARG A 1166 -27.13 18.18 -24.88
C ARG A 1166 -27.21 19.63 -24.39
N MET A 1167 -26.72 19.89 -23.18
CA MET A 1167 -26.78 21.20 -22.53
C MET A 1167 -25.84 22.23 -23.20
N LYS A 1168 -24.68 21.80 -23.69
CA LYS A 1168 -23.68 22.67 -24.35
C LYS A 1168 -24.26 23.39 -25.56
N GLY A 1169 -25.25 22.81 -26.25
CA GLY A 1169 -25.93 23.46 -27.37
C GLY A 1169 -26.74 24.70 -26.97
N GLU A 1170 -27.26 24.73 -25.75
CA GLU A 1170 -28.22 25.74 -25.26
C GLU A 1170 -27.55 26.87 -24.45
N LEU A 1171 -26.33 26.67 -23.94
CA LEU A 1171 -25.60 27.68 -23.16
C LEU A 1171 -25.10 28.86 -24.02
N GLU A 1172 -24.98 30.04 -23.43
CA GLU A 1172 -24.27 31.17 -24.04
C GLU A 1172 -22.75 30.90 -24.11
N GLU A 1173 -22.07 31.43 -25.13
CA GLU A 1173 -20.64 31.16 -25.35
C GLU A 1173 -19.75 31.57 -24.16
N GLY A 1174 -20.08 32.69 -23.51
CA GLY A 1174 -19.39 33.14 -22.31
C GLY A 1174 -19.55 32.18 -21.12
N VAL A 1175 -20.75 31.64 -20.92
CA VAL A 1175 -21.04 30.64 -19.87
C VAL A 1175 -20.31 29.32 -20.16
N LYS A 1176 -20.27 28.88 -21.43
CA LYS A 1176 -19.48 27.68 -21.82
C LYS A 1176 -18.01 27.85 -21.49
N SER A 1177 -17.41 28.97 -21.90
CA SER A 1177 -16.00 29.27 -21.66
C SER A 1177 -15.67 29.34 -20.16
N PHE A 1178 -16.64 29.71 -19.32
CA PHE A 1178 -16.50 29.69 -17.87
C PHE A 1178 -16.55 28.27 -17.28
N LEU A 1179 -17.44 27.40 -17.77
CA LEU A 1179 -17.67 26.06 -17.22
C LEU A 1179 -16.66 25.01 -17.72
N GLU A 1180 -16.26 25.05 -18.99
CA GLU A 1180 -15.40 24.04 -19.61
C GLU A 1180 -14.08 23.75 -18.85
N PRO A 1181 -13.34 24.76 -18.32
CA PRO A 1181 -12.12 24.52 -17.56
C PRO A 1181 -12.33 23.79 -16.22
N LYS A 1182 -13.57 23.75 -15.73
CA LYS A 1182 -13.95 23.21 -14.41
C LYS A 1182 -14.65 21.85 -14.51
N LEU A 1183 -14.81 21.36 -15.74
CA LEU A 1183 -15.66 20.22 -16.08
C LEU A 1183 -14.92 18.88 -15.90
N LYS A 1184 -15.57 17.94 -15.21
CA LYS A 1184 -15.22 16.52 -15.16
C LYS A 1184 -16.35 15.69 -15.77
N LEU A 1185 -16.06 15.05 -16.88
CA LEU A 1185 -16.98 14.16 -17.57
C LEU A 1185 -16.81 12.72 -17.09
N TYR A 1186 -17.93 12.01 -16.93
CA TYR A 1186 -17.95 10.58 -16.67
C TYR A 1186 -18.93 9.86 -17.61
N GLY A 1187 -18.79 8.54 -17.74
CA GLY A 1187 -19.54 7.72 -18.70
C GLY A 1187 -18.75 7.48 -19.99
N VAL A 1188 -18.75 6.23 -20.47
CA VAL A 1188 -18.01 5.81 -21.66
C VAL A 1188 -18.69 6.38 -22.92
N LEU A 1189 -17.89 6.96 -23.82
CA LEU A 1189 -18.29 7.29 -25.20
C LEU A 1189 -18.58 6.03 -26.02
#